data_AF-A0A0P7BS47-F1
#
_entry.id   AF-A0A0P7BS47-F1
#
_cell.length_a   1.000
_cell.length_b   1.000
_cell.length_c   1.000
_cell.angle_alpha   90.00
_cell.angle_beta   90.00
_cell.angle_gamma   90.00
#
_symmetry.space_group_name_H-M   'P 1'
#
loop_
_entity.id
_entity.type
_entity.pdbx_description
1 polymer ?
#
loop_
_entity_poly.entity_id
_entity_poly.type
_entity_poly.pdbx_seq_one_letter_code
_entity_poly.pdbx_strand_id
1 'polypeptide(L)'
;MQGKTTADHVDVLVVGAGPAGLMMATWLAKCGIKTRIVDKRGTKVFNGQADGLQCRTLEIFDSFGFGHRAWIESNHMLEICLWNPDKDGVIQRSSRIADTIPGISRFQQVVLHQGRIERFFLDAIKDFSNGEVAVERGVMPTSLKIDADSVEDPDAYPVTVQLRHLGEEESTPKQTATMSNGSSVQDGLFRSNMAADDTADLLKAAELNAKANTTEEVKAKYVVGADGAHSWVRKEIGLKLEGDSTDYIWGVLDIIPITDFPDIRMRCAIHSATSGSIMVIPRENKLVRLYIQLTTTEKTGEQDSRTDRSSITPEVILESAQRIIAPYKLSYRKLDWWTAYQIGQRVGSSFGVHDRVFLAGDAVHTHSPKAGQGMNVSMQDSYNLGWKIANVVKGVADRSILKTYETERKGIAHALINFDRKFSRLFSGRPARDIMDEEGISMEEFKNAFQKGNLFASGIAVDYDNSVIVSKPEEGQSDSAAQSLAPELKIGQRIPSVKVLNQSDARPWHLQELLRSNGTWRVILFPGDISKTKQKDRMLSLCQELANPSSFLKRFTPSGSRYDSIIEVLTVHAAKRTDVDMFDFPEVLRPYDEVEGWDYHKIFVDDQSYHEGHGQLYETFGIGREGGCVVVLRPDQYISCVAARNIAALHGPPRCWLPSQPRRTAAQSNNNTKQPQIAKKPSACHSQSKMYSAQIEAWIQQVIDPSSLPRNSSSRNRKRKFPHAQHHHDHPTGLSSPPPSNMNSSTSSDADPEATPRASIPSKRRRLANDAALNLHLQHPSEHLNDDPSTPTRSTKTSTTGASKSARSRSPVKNMADLALAEKPVRFTYLKSRGDLPADVKSLLNHIKMVGSGRDILPEPVVDMVQASLGLMDPDVTDDNSYSKNLWTVGNGSDVIDWDVNDEFKTLQKVARRTELCISENVSEASWNTRVHDLLLDVALTPFQGCISHWDVTRAPITKSYLPRHGSGIDLQAKMVDFCITLDGEPTRRQVVEHLRSTNHKSINHTDYQPLRFRPIAISIETKTPDGSTEEAKAQLSVWTSAYISRLRELTATSQKAAGLGITLPIINIKGGQWELLLAVDYLDRIEILQVGTIGDTTSVLSCYKLVAAMRWLAVWAVTVFGDWLKNNALLPISSDGSLGIQTPND
;
A
#
# COMPACT_ATOMS: atom_id res chain seq x y z
N MET A 1 -2.72 -4.41 -49.55
CA MET A 1 -3.25 -3.02 -49.47
C MET A 1 -2.45 -2.28 -48.40
N GLN A 2 -2.09 -1.01 -48.62
CA GLN A 2 -1.48 -0.19 -47.57
C GLN A 2 -2.59 0.42 -46.71
N GLY A 3 -2.73 -0.01 -45.46
CA GLY A 3 -3.59 0.66 -44.50
C GLY A 3 -2.99 2.01 -44.11
N LYS A 4 -3.81 3.06 -44.02
CA LYS A 4 -3.38 4.33 -43.41
C LYS A 4 -3.23 4.12 -41.91
N THR A 5 -2.00 4.10 -41.39
CA THR A 5 -1.74 4.29 -39.97
C THR A 5 -2.16 5.70 -39.56
N THR A 6 -3.17 5.81 -38.71
CA THR A 6 -3.51 7.05 -38.01
C THR A 6 -2.53 7.26 -36.87
N ALA A 7 -1.65 8.26 -36.97
CA ALA A 7 -0.67 8.54 -35.92
C ALA A 7 -1.37 9.04 -34.64
N ASP A 8 -1.23 8.30 -33.54
CA ASP A 8 -1.73 8.71 -32.23
C ASP A 8 -0.83 9.80 -31.64
N HIS A 9 -1.41 10.71 -30.87
CA HIS A 9 -0.76 11.89 -30.31
C HIS A 9 -0.96 11.92 -28.79
N VAL A 10 0.13 11.86 -28.02
CA VAL A 10 0.11 11.82 -26.54
C VAL A 10 0.98 12.92 -25.94
N ASP A 11 0.63 13.40 -24.75
CA ASP A 11 1.53 14.30 -24.02
C ASP A 11 2.79 13.54 -23.58
N VAL A 12 2.62 12.31 -23.08
CA VAL A 12 3.73 11.47 -22.61
C VAL A 12 3.58 10.02 -23.05
N LEU A 13 4.66 9.46 -23.61
CA LEU A 13 4.84 8.02 -23.78
C LEU A 13 5.86 7.50 -22.77
N VAL A 14 5.42 6.63 -21.86
CA VAL A 14 6.29 5.93 -20.90
C VAL A 14 6.67 4.57 -21.47
N VAL A 15 7.96 4.25 -21.51
CA VAL A 15 8.49 2.99 -22.03
C VAL A 15 9.07 2.17 -20.88
N GLY A 16 8.47 1.02 -20.61
CA GLY A 16 8.77 0.14 -19.48
C GLY A 16 7.81 0.38 -18.31
N ALA A 17 7.21 -0.70 -17.80
CA ALA A 17 6.23 -0.69 -16.71
C ALA A 17 6.74 -1.36 -15.42
N GLY A 18 8.05 -1.25 -15.16
CA GLY A 18 8.60 -1.46 -13.83
C GLY A 18 8.32 -0.29 -12.87
N PRO A 19 8.81 -0.32 -11.63
CA PRO A 19 8.46 0.67 -10.60
C PRO A 19 8.67 2.14 -10.99
N ALA A 20 9.72 2.48 -11.74
CA ALA A 20 9.91 3.84 -12.27
C ALA A 20 8.81 4.26 -13.25
N GLY A 21 8.44 3.38 -14.19
CA GLY A 21 7.42 3.66 -15.20
C GLY A 21 6.02 3.74 -14.59
N LEU A 22 5.71 2.84 -13.66
CA LEU A 22 4.45 2.85 -12.92
C LEU A 22 4.32 4.10 -12.02
N MET A 23 5.38 4.52 -11.35
CA MET A 23 5.38 5.79 -10.61
C MET A 23 5.16 7.00 -11.53
N MET A 24 5.78 7.01 -12.72
CA MET A 24 5.57 8.06 -13.73
C MET A 24 4.10 8.10 -14.20
N ALA A 25 3.56 6.95 -14.62
CA ALA A 25 2.17 6.84 -15.02
C ALA A 25 1.18 7.18 -13.89
N THR A 26 1.52 6.89 -12.63
CA THR A 26 0.70 7.27 -11.46
C THR A 26 0.65 8.78 -11.29
N TRP A 27 1.79 9.47 -11.41
CA TRP A 27 1.84 10.94 -11.41
C TRP A 27 1.01 11.55 -12.54
N LEU A 28 1.17 11.01 -13.76
CA LEU A 28 0.53 11.55 -14.95
C LEU A 28 -0.99 11.30 -14.95
N ALA A 29 -1.44 10.12 -14.53
CA ALA A 29 -2.85 9.81 -14.30
C ALA A 29 -3.43 10.71 -13.19
N LYS A 30 -2.74 10.85 -12.05
CA LYS A 30 -3.16 11.73 -10.95
C LYS A 30 -3.26 13.21 -11.35
N CYS A 31 -2.51 13.62 -12.37
CA CYS A 31 -2.56 14.95 -12.95
C CYS A 31 -3.50 15.08 -14.16
N GLY A 32 -4.08 14.00 -14.70
CA GLY A 32 -4.93 14.05 -15.90
C GLY A 32 -4.18 14.43 -17.18
N ILE A 33 -3.00 13.82 -17.42
CA ILE A 33 -2.15 14.06 -18.61
C ILE A 33 -2.36 12.94 -19.64
N LYS A 34 -2.53 13.23 -20.94
CA LYS A 34 -2.77 12.17 -21.95
C LYS A 34 -1.53 11.29 -22.10
N THR A 35 -1.60 10.09 -21.55
CA THR A 35 -0.43 9.23 -21.31
C THR A 35 -0.65 7.83 -21.85
N ARG A 36 0.36 7.28 -22.53
CA ARG A 36 0.45 5.84 -22.85
C ARG A 36 1.66 5.23 -22.13
N ILE A 37 1.53 3.97 -21.69
CA ILE A 37 2.60 3.24 -20.98
C ILE A 37 2.73 1.83 -21.54
N VAL A 38 3.85 1.57 -22.22
CA VAL A 38 4.12 0.32 -22.95
C VAL A 38 5.14 -0.55 -22.21
N ASP A 39 4.97 -1.88 -22.20
CA ASP A 39 6.02 -2.82 -21.79
C ASP A 39 6.07 -4.04 -22.72
N LYS A 40 7.29 -4.46 -23.07
CA LYS A 40 7.54 -5.58 -23.99
C LYS A 40 7.25 -6.95 -23.38
N ARG A 41 7.14 -7.07 -22.06
CA ARG A 41 6.81 -8.33 -21.37
C ARG A 41 5.33 -8.64 -21.49
N GLY A 42 4.99 -9.92 -21.64
CA GLY A 42 3.62 -10.41 -21.59
C GLY A 42 2.98 -10.25 -20.19
N THR A 43 1.77 -10.78 -20.04
CA THR A 43 1.03 -10.74 -18.75
C THR A 43 1.61 -11.75 -17.74
N LYS A 44 1.96 -12.95 -18.21
CA LYS A 44 2.41 -14.13 -17.44
C LYS A 44 3.75 -13.99 -16.66
N VAL A 45 4.31 -12.79 -16.53
CA VAL A 45 5.63 -12.55 -15.90
C VAL A 45 5.49 -11.66 -14.65
N PHE A 46 5.06 -12.26 -13.55
CA PHE A 46 4.88 -11.58 -12.26
C PHE A 46 6.03 -11.85 -11.27
N ASN A 47 7.28 -11.69 -11.73
CA ASN A 47 8.49 -11.75 -10.88
C ASN A 47 9.16 -10.37 -10.79
N GLY A 48 9.00 -9.73 -9.63
CA GLY A 48 9.78 -8.56 -9.26
C GLY A 48 11.03 -8.95 -8.48
N GLN A 49 12.14 -8.25 -8.74
CA GLN A 49 13.45 -8.56 -8.13
C GLN A 49 13.67 -7.81 -6.81
N ALA A 50 12.93 -6.72 -6.56
CA ALA A 50 12.99 -5.95 -5.33
C ALA A 50 11.89 -6.33 -4.33
N ASP A 51 12.05 -5.87 -3.09
CA ASP A 51 11.10 -6.06 -2.00
C ASP A 51 11.13 -4.94 -0.95
N GLY A 52 12.32 -4.40 -0.63
CA GLY A 52 12.48 -3.30 0.31
C GLY A 52 11.78 -2.00 -0.11
N LEU A 53 10.93 -1.48 0.77
CA LEU A 53 10.36 -0.13 0.73
C LEU A 53 10.97 0.71 1.85
N GLN A 54 11.56 1.84 1.49
CA GLN A 54 12.24 2.75 2.41
C GLN A 54 11.31 3.81 2.99
N CYS A 55 11.75 4.44 4.09
CA CYS A 55 10.98 5.45 4.83
C CYS A 55 10.39 6.52 3.90
N ARG A 56 11.22 7.16 3.06
CA ARG A 56 10.74 8.21 2.13
C ARG A 56 9.78 7.68 1.07
N THR A 57 9.90 6.40 0.70
CA THR A 57 9.02 5.76 -0.28
C THR A 57 7.62 5.53 0.30
N LEU A 58 7.52 5.13 1.57
CA LEU A 58 6.23 5.02 2.25
C LEU A 58 5.57 6.39 2.48
N GLU A 59 6.37 7.43 2.79
CA GLU A 59 5.87 8.82 2.82
C GLU A 59 5.26 9.24 1.46
N ILE A 60 5.82 8.78 0.34
CA ILE A 60 5.33 9.03 -1.03
C ILE A 60 4.09 8.17 -1.36
N PHE A 61 4.06 6.90 -0.98
CA PHE A 61 2.89 6.04 -1.22
C PHE A 61 1.68 6.55 -0.44
N ASP A 62 1.89 7.08 0.77
CA ASP A 62 0.84 7.71 1.55
C ASP A 62 0.40 9.07 0.97
N SER A 63 1.29 9.88 0.39
CA SER A 63 0.86 11.12 -0.29
C SER A 63 0.02 10.86 -1.55
N PHE A 64 0.11 9.68 -2.17
CA PHE A 64 -0.87 9.18 -3.16
C PHE A 64 -2.08 8.44 -2.54
N GLY A 65 -2.09 8.17 -1.24
CA GLY A 65 -3.21 7.57 -0.51
C GLY A 65 -3.19 6.05 -0.35
N PHE A 66 -2.25 5.32 -0.99
CA PHE A 66 -2.16 3.86 -0.90
C PHE A 66 -1.06 3.33 0.04
N GLY A 67 -0.32 4.22 0.72
CA GLY A 67 0.75 3.86 1.67
C GLY A 67 0.28 2.93 2.79
N HIS A 68 -0.96 3.07 3.26
CA HIS A 68 -1.56 2.17 4.25
C HIS A 68 -1.62 0.71 3.78
N ARG A 69 -1.84 0.45 2.48
CA ARG A 69 -1.88 -0.92 1.90
C ARG A 69 -0.51 -1.57 1.98
N ALA A 70 0.52 -0.83 1.56
CA ALA A 70 1.91 -1.28 1.68
C ALA A 70 2.30 -1.49 3.15
N TRP A 71 1.90 -0.60 4.05
CA TRP A 71 2.18 -0.70 5.48
C TRP A 71 1.57 -1.95 6.13
N ILE A 72 0.35 -2.34 5.74
CA ILE A 72 -0.37 -3.49 6.30
C ILE A 72 0.09 -4.82 5.67
N GLU A 73 0.39 -4.86 4.37
CA GLU A 73 0.77 -6.11 3.67
C GLU A 73 2.25 -6.51 3.89
N SER A 74 3.13 -5.58 4.28
CA SER A 74 4.59 -5.82 4.37
C SER A 74 5.04 -6.46 5.68
N ASN A 75 6.19 -7.15 5.67
CA ASN A 75 6.94 -7.44 6.90
C ASN A 75 7.77 -6.21 7.31
N HIS A 76 7.66 -5.75 8.55
CA HIS A 76 8.39 -4.59 9.06
C HIS A 76 9.79 -4.98 9.56
N MET A 77 10.81 -4.17 9.25
CA MET A 77 12.18 -4.38 9.72
C MET A 77 12.52 -3.37 10.82
N LEU A 78 12.73 -3.87 12.03
CA LEU A 78 12.92 -3.03 13.22
C LEU A 78 14.39 -3.04 13.70
N GLU A 79 15.09 -4.15 13.52
CA GLU A 79 16.43 -4.38 14.07
C GLU A 79 17.29 -5.21 13.10
N ILE A 80 18.57 -4.87 13.04
CA ILE A 80 19.63 -5.61 12.33
C ILE A 80 20.51 -6.34 13.36
N CYS A 81 20.57 -7.66 13.23
CA CYS A 81 21.50 -8.51 13.98
C CYS A 81 22.82 -8.68 13.19
N LEU A 82 23.95 -8.33 13.81
CA LEU A 82 25.28 -8.54 13.25
C LEU A 82 25.87 -9.84 13.81
N TRP A 83 26.22 -10.77 12.93
CA TRP A 83 26.76 -12.09 13.23
C TRP A 83 28.14 -12.28 12.62
N ASN A 84 29.12 -12.62 13.45
CA ASN A 84 30.54 -12.66 13.07
C ASN A 84 31.24 -13.81 13.80
N PRO A 85 32.42 -14.26 13.34
CA PRO A 85 33.15 -15.33 14.01
C PRO A 85 33.57 -14.94 15.43
N ASP A 86 33.59 -15.92 16.33
CA ASP A 86 34.36 -15.86 17.55
C ASP A 86 35.84 -16.24 17.32
N LYS A 87 36.62 -16.24 18.40
CA LYS A 87 38.03 -16.66 18.43
C LYS A 87 38.29 -18.10 17.92
N ASP A 88 37.28 -18.96 17.92
CA ASP A 88 37.35 -20.36 17.50
C ASP A 88 36.78 -20.55 16.06
N GLY A 89 36.39 -19.44 15.41
CA GLY A 89 35.89 -19.39 14.04
C GLY A 89 34.37 -19.56 13.87
N VAL A 90 33.63 -19.72 14.97
CA VAL A 90 32.19 -20.03 14.98
C VAL A 90 31.35 -18.75 14.98
N ILE A 91 30.28 -18.67 14.16
CA ILE A 91 29.48 -17.45 14.11
C ILE A 91 28.65 -17.22 15.40
N GLN A 92 28.79 -16.03 15.96
CA GLN A 92 28.02 -15.53 17.10
C GLN A 92 27.47 -14.12 16.83
N ARG A 93 26.38 -13.76 17.51
CA ARG A 93 25.77 -12.43 17.43
C ARG A 93 26.62 -11.41 18.18
N SER A 94 27.35 -10.54 17.48
CA SER A 94 28.23 -9.54 18.11
C SER A 94 27.52 -8.21 18.42
N SER A 95 26.45 -7.85 17.71
CA SER A 95 25.69 -6.62 17.98
C SER A 95 24.25 -6.72 17.48
N ARG A 96 23.38 -5.89 18.05
CA ARG A 96 22.11 -5.45 17.47
C ARG A 96 22.21 -3.95 17.16
N ILE A 97 21.49 -3.46 16.15
CA ILE A 97 21.25 -2.03 15.87
C ILE A 97 19.83 -1.84 15.35
N ALA A 98 19.24 -0.65 15.50
CA ALA A 98 17.97 -0.33 14.85
C ALA A 98 18.12 -0.33 13.32
N ASP A 99 17.15 -0.89 12.60
CA ASP A 99 17.15 -0.92 11.14
C ASP A 99 16.84 0.46 10.56
N THR A 100 15.72 1.04 10.99
CA THR A 100 15.41 2.46 10.77
C THR A 100 15.95 3.30 11.93
N ILE A 101 16.53 4.47 11.63
CA ILE A 101 16.97 5.44 12.66
C ILE A 101 15.73 5.97 13.42
N PRO A 102 15.64 5.81 14.75
CA PRO A 102 14.49 6.29 15.51
C PRO A 102 14.21 7.77 15.29
N GLY A 103 12.94 8.13 15.03
CA GLY A 103 12.51 9.51 14.80
C GLY A 103 12.74 10.09 13.40
N ILE A 104 13.42 9.39 12.48
CA ILE A 104 13.73 9.93 11.14
C ILE A 104 12.49 10.15 10.24
N SER A 105 11.44 9.35 10.48
CA SER A 105 10.15 9.37 9.77
C SER A 105 9.06 8.74 10.66
N ARG A 106 7.78 8.93 10.30
CA ARG A 106 6.65 8.20 10.91
C ARG A 106 6.62 6.72 10.50
N PHE A 107 7.24 6.39 9.37
CA PHE A 107 7.36 5.02 8.85
C PHE A 107 8.73 4.41 9.18
N GLN A 108 8.81 3.08 9.15
CA GLN A 108 10.05 2.31 9.18
C GLN A 108 10.28 1.63 7.82
N GLN A 109 11.49 1.12 7.56
CA GLN A 109 11.73 0.26 6.40
C GLN A 109 10.90 -1.03 6.51
N VAL A 110 10.23 -1.40 5.42
CA VAL A 110 9.44 -2.63 5.31
C VAL A 110 9.84 -3.42 4.06
N VAL A 111 9.42 -4.67 3.94
CA VAL A 111 9.64 -5.51 2.75
C VAL A 111 8.37 -6.24 2.33
N LEU A 112 8.11 -6.27 1.02
CA LEU A 112 6.95 -6.88 0.38
C LEU A 112 7.28 -7.22 -1.08
N HIS A 113 6.85 -8.36 -1.62
CA HIS A 113 7.09 -8.72 -3.01
C HIS A 113 6.73 -7.57 -3.99
N GLN A 114 7.69 -7.16 -4.84
CA GLN A 114 7.51 -6.08 -5.81
C GLN A 114 6.23 -6.21 -6.66
N GLY A 115 5.76 -7.42 -7.01
CA GLY A 115 4.49 -7.58 -7.72
C GLY A 115 3.27 -6.99 -6.98
N ARG A 116 3.22 -7.07 -5.64
CA ARG A 116 2.15 -6.42 -4.84
C ARG A 116 2.27 -4.89 -4.89
N ILE A 117 3.50 -4.38 -4.87
CA ILE A 117 3.81 -2.95 -4.99
C ILE A 117 3.40 -2.42 -6.38
N GLU A 118 3.73 -3.17 -7.44
CA GLU A 118 3.27 -2.87 -8.81
C GLU A 118 1.74 -2.89 -8.90
N ARG A 119 1.05 -3.81 -8.21
CA ARG A 119 -0.42 -3.83 -8.17
C ARG A 119 -1.02 -2.59 -7.49
N PHE A 120 -0.38 -2.03 -6.46
CA PHE A 120 -0.86 -0.77 -5.86
C PHE A 120 -0.81 0.38 -6.85
N PHE A 121 0.24 0.48 -7.67
CA PHE A 121 0.29 1.44 -8.77
C PHE A 121 -0.74 1.14 -9.86
N LEU A 122 -0.93 -0.11 -10.26
CA LEU A 122 -1.93 -0.48 -11.28
C LEU A 122 -3.37 -0.16 -10.85
N ASP A 123 -3.71 -0.39 -9.57
CA ASP A 123 -4.98 0.09 -9.00
C ASP A 123 -5.04 1.64 -9.05
N ALA A 124 -4.00 2.34 -8.56
CA ALA A 124 -3.99 3.80 -8.47
C ALA A 124 -4.02 4.52 -9.83
N ILE A 125 -3.28 4.05 -10.83
CA ILE A 125 -3.30 4.57 -12.22
C ILE A 125 -4.71 4.46 -12.78
N LYS A 126 -5.37 3.31 -12.58
CA LYS A 126 -6.73 3.05 -13.05
C LYS A 126 -7.75 3.94 -12.35
N ASP A 127 -7.69 4.02 -11.03
CA ASP A 127 -8.62 4.86 -10.24
C ASP A 127 -8.41 6.36 -10.52
N PHE A 128 -7.18 6.82 -10.74
CA PHE A 128 -6.89 8.24 -11.03
C PHE A 128 -7.19 8.66 -12.48
N SER A 129 -7.13 7.72 -13.45
CA SER A 129 -7.47 7.96 -14.86
C SER A 129 -8.90 7.56 -15.23
N ASN A 130 -9.75 7.18 -14.25
CA ASN A 130 -11.07 6.57 -14.46
C ASN A 130 -11.07 5.31 -15.36
N GLY A 131 -9.89 4.72 -15.61
CA GLY A 131 -9.67 3.58 -16.51
C GLY A 131 -9.07 3.94 -17.88
N GLU A 132 -8.82 5.21 -18.18
CA GLU A 132 -8.25 5.63 -19.48
C GLU A 132 -6.78 5.23 -19.67
N VAL A 133 -6.00 5.13 -18.59
CA VAL A 133 -4.59 4.74 -18.64
C VAL A 133 -4.41 3.30 -18.13
N ALA A 134 -3.85 2.44 -18.98
CA ALA A 134 -3.51 1.05 -18.67
C ALA A 134 -2.13 0.68 -19.23
N VAL A 135 -1.52 -0.40 -18.73
CA VAL A 135 -0.22 -0.88 -19.23
C VAL A 135 -0.41 -1.75 -20.47
N GLU A 136 0.09 -1.24 -21.59
CA GLU A 136 0.10 -1.91 -22.88
C GLU A 136 1.23 -2.95 -22.93
N ARG A 137 0.91 -4.16 -22.50
CA ARG A 137 1.85 -5.31 -22.44
C ARG A 137 2.11 -5.90 -23.82
N GLY A 138 3.24 -6.58 -23.97
CA GLY A 138 3.73 -7.09 -25.25
C GLY A 138 3.94 -6.00 -26.30
N VAL A 139 4.25 -4.76 -25.92
CA VAL A 139 4.53 -3.66 -26.85
C VAL A 139 5.95 -3.16 -26.65
N MET A 140 6.73 -3.08 -27.74
CA MET A 140 8.09 -2.53 -27.70
C MET A 140 8.27 -1.41 -28.73
N PRO A 141 9.05 -0.36 -28.40
CA PRO A 141 9.52 0.58 -29.41
C PRO A 141 10.57 -0.08 -30.33
N THR A 142 10.64 0.40 -31.57
CA THR A 142 11.52 -0.11 -32.62
C THR A 142 12.33 0.96 -33.35
N SER A 143 11.89 2.23 -33.32
CA SER A 143 12.71 3.40 -33.67
C SER A 143 12.21 4.65 -32.95
N LEU A 144 13.10 5.55 -32.53
CA LEU A 144 12.75 6.87 -31.97
C LEU A 144 13.40 7.97 -32.83
N LYS A 145 12.63 9.00 -33.16
CA LYS A 145 13.09 10.19 -33.88
C LYS A 145 12.71 11.44 -33.10
N ILE A 146 13.62 12.40 -33.04
CA ILE A 146 13.38 13.73 -32.47
C ILE A 146 13.50 14.73 -33.60
N ASP A 147 12.43 15.49 -33.85
CA ASP A 147 12.48 16.67 -34.71
C ASP A 147 13.17 17.81 -33.96
N ALA A 148 14.39 18.15 -34.40
CA ALA A 148 15.23 19.17 -33.79
C ALA A 148 14.67 20.60 -33.96
N ASP A 149 13.87 20.86 -34.99
CA ASP A 149 13.36 22.21 -35.28
C ASP A 149 12.16 22.58 -34.40
N SER A 150 11.45 21.58 -33.83
CA SER A 150 10.27 21.79 -32.97
C SER A 150 10.48 21.43 -31.48
N VAL A 151 11.69 21.07 -31.02
CA VAL A 151 11.92 20.75 -29.59
C VAL A 151 11.57 21.89 -28.62
N GLU A 152 11.65 23.15 -29.06
CA GLU A 152 11.32 24.32 -28.24
C GLU A 152 9.86 24.78 -28.31
N ASP A 153 9.04 24.20 -29.20
CA ASP A 153 7.61 24.53 -29.34
C ASP A 153 6.77 23.76 -28.30
N PRO A 154 6.10 24.42 -27.34
CA PRO A 154 5.37 23.75 -26.25
C PRO A 154 4.15 22.94 -26.74
N ASP A 155 3.63 23.21 -27.94
CA ASP A 155 2.47 22.53 -28.51
C ASP A 155 2.83 21.46 -29.54
N ALA A 156 4.06 21.48 -30.06
CA ALA A 156 4.59 20.42 -30.90
C ALA A 156 4.77 19.09 -30.15
N TYR A 157 4.67 18.01 -30.93
CA TYR A 157 4.95 16.62 -30.57
C TYR A 157 6.26 16.16 -31.25
N PRO A 158 7.43 16.69 -30.86
CA PRO A 158 8.68 16.53 -31.61
C PRO A 158 9.23 15.10 -31.57
N VAL A 159 8.77 14.24 -30.67
CA VAL A 159 9.27 12.87 -30.56
C VAL A 159 8.30 11.91 -31.26
N THR A 160 8.76 11.25 -32.32
CA THR A 160 8.01 10.20 -33.01
C THR A 160 8.61 8.83 -32.68
N VAL A 161 7.77 7.89 -32.22
CA VAL A 161 8.18 6.54 -31.82
C VAL A 161 7.37 5.51 -32.60
N GLN A 162 8.07 4.58 -33.25
CA GLN A 162 7.46 3.40 -33.84
C GLN A 162 7.33 2.30 -32.78
N LEU A 163 6.11 1.85 -32.50
CA LEU A 163 5.86 0.70 -31.63
C LEU A 163 5.59 -0.55 -32.49
N ARG A 164 5.94 -1.73 -31.96
CA ARG A 164 5.57 -3.05 -32.49
C ARG A 164 4.92 -3.88 -31.40
N HIS A 165 3.79 -4.49 -31.73
CA HIS A 165 3.12 -5.48 -30.89
C HIS A 165 3.78 -6.86 -31.07
N LEU A 166 3.97 -7.56 -29.96
CA LEU A 166 4.66 -8.85 -29.86
C LEU A 166 3.64 -9.97 -29.63
N GLY A 167 3.90 -11.14 -30.21
CA GLY A 167 3.16 -12.35 -29.85
C GLY A 167 3.48 -12.82 -28.42
N GLU A 168 2.69 -13.76 -27.91
CA GLU A 168 2.88 -14.34 -26.58
C GLU A 168 4.28 -14.98 -26.44
N GLU A 169 4.74 -15.75 -27.43
CA GLU A 169 6.06 -16.40 -27.41
C GLU A 169 7.23 -15.39 -27.38
N GLU A 170 7.10 -14.25 -28.05
CA GLU A 170 8.17 -13.23 -28.11
C GLU A 170 8.17 -12.31 -26.88
N SER A 171 6.99 -12.03 -26.32
CA SER A 171 6.82 -11.27 -25.08
C SER A 171 7.04 -12.11 -23.81
N THR A 172 7.12 -13.44 -23.94
CA THR A 172 7.48 -14.39 -22.89
C THR A 172 9.00 -14.66 -22.88
N PRO A 173 9.73 -14.35 -21.79
CA PRO A 173 11.16 -14.63 -21.71
C PRO A 173 11.48 -16.14 -21.78
N LYS A 174 12.48 -16.49 -22.59
CA LYS A 174 12.94 -17.88 -22.76
C LYS A 174 13.49 -18.44 -21.44
N GLN A 175 13.02 -19.62 -21.06
CA GLN A 175 13.48 -20.38 -19.89
C GLN A 175 14.50 -21.43 -20.34
N THR A 176 15.65 -21.52 -19.68
CA THR A 176 16.69 -22.52 -20.00
C THR A 176 17.45 -22.93 -18.74
N ALA A 177 17.04 -24.06 -18.16
CA ALA A 177 17.81 -24.81 -17.17
C ALA A 177 17.41 -26.29 -17.30
N THR A 178 18.38 -27.20 -17.34
CA THR A 178 18.14 -28.63 -17.58
C THR A 178 18.82 -29.47 -16.50
N MET A 179 18.04 -30.20 -15.71
CA MET A 179 18.54 -31.10 -14.66
C MET A 179 18.59 -32.55 -15.14
N SER A 180 19.61 -33.28 -14.71
CA SER A 180 19.94 -34.65 -15.13
C SER A 180 18.97 -35.75 -14.65
N ASN A 181 17.95 -35.38 -13.87
CA ASN A 181 17.02 -36.30 -13.21
C ASN A 181 15.55 -36.17 -13.68
N GLY A 182 15.27 -35.31 -14.68
CA GLY A 182 13.94 -35.16 -15.28
C GLY A 182 12.90 -34.38 -14.47
N SER A 183 13.24 -33.88 -13.27
CA SER A 183 12.36 -32.99 -12.51
C SER A 183 12.64 -31.52 -12.83
N SER A 184 11.65 -30.78 -13.32
CA SER A 184 11.78 -29.38 -13.69
C SER A 184 11.75 -28.44 -12.47
N VAL A 185 12.92 -28.02 -12.00
CA VAL A 185 13.07 -26.80 -11.18
C VAL A 185 13.19 -25.62 -12.14
N GLN A 186 12.23 -24.69 -12.12
CA GLN A 186 12.31 -23.49 -12.95
C GLN A 186 13.40 -22.55 -12.44
N ASP A 187 14.16 -21.97 -13.38
CA ASP A 187 15.03 -20.83 -13.08
C ASP A 187 14.17 -19.63 -12.66
N GLY A 188 14.45 -19.09 -11.48
CA GLY A 188 13.72 -17.94 -10.93
C GLY A 188 13.87 -16.68 -11.77
N LEU A 189 14.76 -16.65 -12.78
CA LEU A 189 14.85 -15.60 -13.77
C LEU A 189 13.46 -15.10 -14.24
N PHE A 190 12.46 -15.97 -14.48
CA PHE A 190 11.17 -15.53 -15.04
C PHE A 190 9.84 -16.15 -14.55
N ARG A 191 9.78 -17.05 -13.55
CA ARG A 191 8.49 -17.45 -12.93
C ARG A 191 8.56 -17.63 -11.41
N SER A 192 7.42 -17.41 -10.75
CA SER A 192 7.09 -17.89 -9.40
C SER A 192 5.72 -18.56 -9.46
N ASN A 193 5.56 -19.67 -8.74
CA ASN A 193 4.46 -20.63 -8.95
C ASN A 193 3.18 -20.21 -8.20
N MET A 194 2.50 -19.17 -8.70
CA MET A 194 1.37 -18.52 -8.01
C MET A 194 0.01 -18.62 -8.72
N ALA A 195 -0.04 -19.05 -9.99
CA ALA A 195 -1.29 -19.32 -10.72
C ALA A 195 -1.08 -20.41 -11.79
N ALA A 196 -2.17 -21.04 -12.22
CA ALA A 196 -2.25 -21.72 -13.50
C ALA A 196 -2.70 -20.71 -14.58
N ASP A 197 -2.40 -20.95 -15.85
CA ASP A 197 -2.86 -20.10 -16.96
C ASP A 197 -4.41 -20.09 -16.99
N ASP A 198 -5.02 -18.96 -16.65
CA ASP A 198 -6.48 -18.80 -16.65
C ASP A 198 -7.03 -18.26 -17.99
N THR A 199 -8.35 -18.24 -18.13
CA THR A 199 -9.02 -17.79 -19.36
C THR A 199 -8.70 -16.33 -19.70
N ALA A 200 -8.44 -15.47 -18.72
CA ALA A 200 -8.13 -14.06 -18.98
C ALA A 200 -6.68 -13.86 -19.45
N ASP A 201 -5.73 -14.66 -18.96
CA ASP A 201 -4.37 -14.71 -19.52
C ASP A 201 -4.33 -15.40 -20.89
N LEU A 202 -5.20 -16.38 -21.16
CA LEU A 202 -5.39 -16.95 -22.51
C LEU A 202 -6.03 -15.95 -23.48
N LEU A 203 -6.99 -15.13 -23.02
CA LEU A 203 -7.58 -14.05 -23.83
C LEU A 203 -6.57 -12.94 -24.13
N LYS A 204 -5.81 -12.46 -23.13
CA LYS A 204 -4.73 -11.48 -23.34
C LYS A 204 -3.63 -12.04 -24.25
N ALA A 205 -3.30 -13.33 -24.14
CA ALA A 205 -2.41 -14.00 -25.08
C ALA A 205 -2.98 -14.03 -26.51
N ALA A 206 -4.28 -14.30 -26.66
CA ALA A 206 -4.94 -14.26 -27.97
C ALA A 206 -4.97 -12.83 -28.55
N GLU A 207 -5.19 -11.78 -27.75
CA GLU A 207 -5.12 -10.38 -28.16
C GLU A 207 -3.69 -9.97 -28.59
N LEU A 208 -2.67 -10.36 -27.83
CA LEU A 208 -1.26 -10.19 -28.17
C LEU A 208 -0.93 -10.86 -29.51
N ASN A 209 -1.34 -12.13 -29.67
CA ASN A 209 -1.14 -12.88 -30.90
C ASN A 209 -1.93 -12.31 -32.10
N ALA A 210 -3.13 -11.78 -31.88
CA ALA A 210 -3.94 -11.13 -32.92
C ALA A 210 -3.34 -9.79 -33.40
N LYS A 211 -2.63 -9.07 -32.53
CA LYS A 211 -1.85 -7.87 -32.89
C LYS A 211 -0.41 -8.17 -33.28
N ALA A 212 0.08 -9.40 -33.17
CA ALA A 212 1.50 -9.71 -33.32
C ALA A 212 2.09 -9.22 -34.65
N ASN A 213 3.24 -8.55 -34.57
CA ASN A 213 3.96 -7.91 -35.69
C ASN A 213 3.25 -6.74 -36.39
N THR A 214 2.08 -6.29 -35.91
CA THR A 214 1.55 -4.98 -36.29
C THR A 214 2.38 -3.86 -35.68
N THR A 215 2.41 -2.71 -36.34
CA THR A 215 3.16 -1.52 -35.92
C THR A 215 2.29 -0.27 -35.99
N GLU A 216 2.61 0.70 -35.13
CA GLU A 216 1.93 2.00 -35.05
C GLU A 216 2.96 3.14 -34.92
N GLU A 217 2.54 4.35 -35.29
CA GLU A 217 3.31 5.60 -35.10
C GLU A 217 2.67 6.39 -33.96
N VAL A 218 3.44 6.65 -32.90
CA VAL A 218 3.02 7.51 -31.78
C VAL A 218 3.86 8.78 -31.79
N LYS A 219 3.19 9.93 -31.75
CA LYS A 219 3.81 11.25 -31.59
C LYS A 219 3.61 11.73 -30.17
N ALA A 220 4.69 12.15 -29.53
CA ALA A 220 4.69 12.50 -28.12
C ALA A 220 5.27 13.91 -27.89
N LYS A 221 4.65 14.69 -26.99
CA LYS A 221 5.29 15.90 -26.46
C LYS A 221 6.54 15.54 -25.65
N TYR A 222 6.51 14.41 -24.92
CA TYR A 222 7.61 13.86 -24.10
C TYR A 222 7.68 12.32 -24.14
N VAL A 223 8.88 11.76 -23.97
CA VAL A 223 9.08 10.30 -23.79
C VAL A 223 9.88 10.04 -22.51
N VAL A 224 9.49 9.02 -21.74
CA VAL A 224 10.20 8.59 -20.52
C VAL A 224 10.62 7.13 -20.62
N GLY A 225 11.92 6.87 -20.79
CA GLY A 225 12.52 5.55 -20.74
C GLY A 225 12.72 5.06 -19.31
N ALA A 226 11.83 4.18 -18.86
CA ALA A 226 11.89 3.44 -17.61
C ALA A 226 12.18 1.94 -17.84
N ASP A 227 12.79 1.60 -18.98
CA ASP A 227 12.95 0.26 -19.55
C ASP A 227 14.20 -0.51 -19.07
N GLY A 228 14.72 -0.11 -17.91
CA GLY A 228 15.65 -0.87 -17.08
C GLY A 228 17.13 -0.85 -17.50
N ALA A 229 17.95 -1.69 -16.83
CA ALA A 229 19.41 -1.72 -16.98
C ALA A 229 19.90 -1.87 -18.43
N HIS A 230 19.12 -2.55 -19.27
CA HIS A 230 19.40 -2.77 -20.69
C HIS A 230 18.62 -1.85 -21.64
N SER A 231 18.10 -0.73 -21.13
CA SER A 231 17.30 0.29 -21.81
C SER A 231 17.62 0.41 -23.30
N TRP A 232 16.58 0.24 -24.10
CA TRP A 232 16.57 0.54 -25.53
C TRP A 232 16.53 2.05 -25.75
N VAL A 233 15.68 2.78 -25.01
CA VAL A 233 15.53 4.24 -25.17
C VAL A 233 16.87 4.95 -25.00
N ARG A 234 17.65 4.58 -23.97
CA ARG A 234 19.00 5.11 -23.71
C ARG A 234 19.96 4.91 -24.89
N LYS A 235 19.93 3.72 -25.52
CA LYS A 235 20.81 3.37 -26.64
C LYS A 235 20.44 4.16 -27.89
N GLU A 236 19.14 4.28 -28.17
CA GLU A 236 18.59 4.97 -29.33
C GLU A 236 18.93 6.47 -29.30
N ILE A 237 18.91 7.10 -28.11
CA ILE A 237 19.39 8.48 -27.91
C ILE A 237 20.91 8.58 -27.66
N GLY A 238 21.68 7.51 -27.90
CA GLY A 238 23.15 7.51 -27.89
C GLY A 238 23.84 7.58 -26.52
N LEU A 239 23.08 7.57 -25.41
CA LEU A 239 23.62 7.71 -24.05
C LEU A 239 24.22 6.39 -23.51
N LYS A 240 25.16 6.51 -22.57
CA LYS A 240 25.94 5.38 -22.03
C LYS A 240 25.84 5.33 -20.50
N LEU A 241 25.96 4.12 -19.94
CA LEU A 241 26.19 3.90 -18.52
C LEU A 241 27.70 3.79 -18.29
N GLU A 242 28.23 4.65 -17.43
CA GLU A 242 29.63 4.71 -17.03
C GLU A 242 29.80 4.13 -15.63
N GLY A 243 30.81 3.26 -15.44
CA GLY A 243 31.13 2.67 -14.15
C GLY A 243 31.43 1.17 -14.19
N ASP A 244 31.91 0.68 -13.07
CA ASP A 244 32.63 -0.59 -12.95
C ASP A 244 31.69 -1.80 -12.76
N SER A 245 32.29 -2.99 -12.69
CA SER A 245 31.62 -4.21 -12.25
C SER A 245 32.61 -5.05 -11.44
N THR A 246 32.15 -5.68 -10.38
CA THR A 246 33.02 -6.48 -9.49
C THR A 246 32.90 -7.96 -9.80
N ASP A 247 33.92 -8.72 -9.46
CA ASP A 247 33.94 -10.19 -9.65
C ASP A 247 33.06 -10.94 -8.65
N TYR A 248 32.54 -10.27 -7.62
CA TYR A 248 31.65 -10.87 -6.62
C TYR A 248 30.28 -11.24 -7.23
N ILE A 249 30.01 -12.55 -7.24
CA ILE A 249 28.72 -13.14 -7.58
C ILE A 249 27.93 -13.37 -6.28
N TRP A 250 26.64 -13.07 -6.34
CA TRP A 250 25.70 -13.23 -5.23
C TRP A 250 24.49 -14.05 -5.68
N GLY A 251 24.24 -15.15 -4.98
CA GLY A 251 23.00 -15.91 -5.10
C GLY A 251 21.90 -15.30 -4.23
N VAL A 252 20.63 -15.51 -4.61
CA VAL A 252 19.46 -15.10 -3.83
C VAL A 252 18.47 -16.26 -3.76
N LEU A 253 17.87 -16.49 -2.60
CA LEU A 253 16.83 -17.50 -2.37
C LEU A 253 15.66 -16.88 -1.59
N ASP A 254 14.44 -16.92 -2.14
CA ASP A 254 13.20 -16.61 -1.42
C ASP A 254 12.55 -17.93 -1.01
N ILE A 255 12.75 -18.31 0.25
CA ILE A 255 12.38 -19.63 0.79
C ILE A 255 11.47 -19.50 2.00
N ILE A 256 10.77 -20.58 2.34
CA ILE A 256 10.33 -20.80 3.73
C ILE A 256 11.40 -21.67 4.41
N PRO A 257 12.30 -21.07 5.23
CA PRO A 257 13.44 -21.79 5.79
C PRO A 257 13.04 -22.71 6.93
N ILE A 258 13.74 -23.84 7.01
CA ILE A 258 13.73 -24.77 8.13
C ILE A 258 15.15 -24.74 8.70
N THR A 259 15.29 -24.09 9.87
CA THR A 259 16.58 -23.77 10.49
C THR A 259 16.45 -23.68 12.01
N ASP A 260 17.55 -23.88 12.72
CA ASP A 260 17.73 -23.59 14.14
C ASP A 260 18.48 -22.25 14.38
N PHE A 261 18.78 -21.48 13.32
CA PHE A 261 19.36 -20.14 13.42
C PHE A 261 18.36 -19.15 14.07
N PRO A 262 18.68 -18.56 15.25
CA PRO A 262 17.67 -17.90 16.09
C PRO A 262 17.14 -16.58 15.52
N ASP A 263 17.86 -15.96 14.58
CA ASP A 263 17.51 -14.65 14.02
C ASP A 263 16.97 -14.71 12.58
N ILE A 264 16.52 -15.87 12.10
CA ILE A 264 16.01 -16.02 10.71
C ILE A 264 14.79 -15.13 10.40
N ARG A 265 14.16 -14.53 11.41
CA ARG A 265 13.07 -13.54 11.30
C ARG A 265 13.49 -12.08 11.53
N MET A 266 14.78 -11.82 11.75
CA MET A 266 15.37 -10.49 11.86
C MET A 266 16.15 -10.16 10.58
N ARG A 267 16.39 -8.87 10.29
CA ARG A 267 17.41 -8.53 9.30
C ARG A 267 18.77 -8.93 9.86
N CYS A 268 19.58 -9.66 9.10
CA CYS A 268 20.91 -10.06 9.56
C CYS A 268 21.99 -9.73 8.54
N ALA A 269 23.16 -9.36 9.03
CA ALA A 269 24.42 -9.44 8.30
C ALA A 269 25.28 -10.52 8.98
N ILE A 270 25.62 -11.57 8.26
CA ILE A 270 26.37 -12.73 8.75
C ILE A 270 27.68 -12.81 7.98
N HIS A 271 28.81 -12.73 8.67
CA HIS A 271 30.13 -13.05 8.12
C HIS A 271 30.62 -14.37 8.73
N SER A 272 31.02 -15.31 7.89
CA SER A 272 31.79 -16.49 8.34
C SER A 272 33.29 -16.22 8.27
N ALA A 273 34.10 -17.05 8.94
CA ALA A 273 35.55 -16.87 8.97
C ALA A 273 36.23 -17.05 7.60
N THR A 274 35.65 -17.89 6.72
CA THR A 274 36.29 -18.28 5.44
C THR A 274 35.31 -18.55 4.28
N SER A 275 34.02 -18.75 4.53
CA SER A 275 33.05 -19.19 3.49
C SER A 275 32.28 -18.05 2.81
N GLY A 276 32.53 -16.79 3.20
CA GLY A 276 31.80 -15.60 2.73
C GLY A 276 30.68 -15.15 3.67
N SER A 277 29.77 -14.34 3.15
CA SER A 277 28.74 -13.63 3.92
C SER A 277 27.30 -13.91 3.45
N ILE A 278 26.33 -13.82 4.37
CA ILE A 278 24.88 -13.85 4.10
C ILE A 278 24.24 -12.53 4.56
N MET A 279 23.29 -12.01 3.78
CA MET A 279 22.28 -11.07 4.29
C MET A 279 20.92 -11.77 4.40
N VAL A 280 20.31 -11.72 5.58
CA VAL A 280 18.95 -12.23 5.83
C VAL A 280 17.97 -11.07 5.76
N ILE A 281 16.92 -11.21 4.95
CA ILE A 281 15.80 -10.28 4.82
C ILE A 281 14.48 -11.02 5.15
N PRO A 282 13.84 -10.77 6.30
CA PRO A 282 12.62 -11.46 6.70
C PRO A 282 11.42 -10.90 5.93
N ARG A 283 10.76 -11.73 5.11
CA ARG A 283 9.68 -11.34 4.20
C ARG A 283 8.29 -11.71 4.74
N GLU A 284 7.26 -11.21 4.07
CA GLU A 284 5.85 -11.51 4.30
C GLU A 284 5.55 -13.02 4.26
N ASN A 285 4.40 -13.44 4.82
CA ASN A 285 3.86 -14.80 4.67
C ASN A 285 4.83 -15.96 5.03
N LYS A 286 5.71 -15.72 6.02
CA LYS A 286 6.79 -16.62 6.49
C LYS A 286 7.97 -16.80 5.54
N LEU A 287 7.98 -16.16 4.37
CA LEU A 287 9.13 -16.16 3.46
C LEU A 287 10.33 -15.46 4.10
N VAL A 288 11.53 -15.85 3.71
CA VAL A 288 12.78 -15.18 4.03
C VAL A 288 13.60 -15.14 2.75
N ARG A 289 14.00 -13.93 2.36
CA ARG A 289 14.98 -13.73 1.30
C ARG A 289 16.37 -13.80 1.90
N LEU A 290 17.19 -14.69 1.38
CA LEU A 290 18.61 -14.77 1.68
C LEU A 290 19.38 -14.21 0.48
N TYR A 291 20.36 -13.34 0.72
CA TYR A 291 21.43 -13.03 -0.23
C TYR A 291 22.70 -13.74 0.24
N ILE A 292 23.31 -14.54 -0.63
CA ILE A 292 24.44 -15.43 -0.29
C ILE A 292 25.62 -15.07 -1.19
N GLN A 293 26.79 -14.79 -0.59
CA GLN A 293 28.03 -14.65 -1.35
C GLN A 293 28.47 -15.99 -1.92
N LEU A 294 28.75 -16.05 -3.22
CA LEU A 294 29.29 -17.25 -3.85
C LEU A 294 30.81 -17.10 -4.00
N THR A 295 31.56 -17.99 -3.35
CA THR A 295 32.99 -18.18 -3.59
C THR A 295 33.18 -18.97 -4.88
N THR A 296 33.66 -18.33 -5.94
CA THR A 296 33.93 -18.99 -7.23
C THR A 296 34.97 -20.09 -7.05
N THR A 297 34.58 -21.34 -7.33
CA THR A 297 35.47 -22.50 -7.28
C THR A 297 36.46 -22.47 -8.44
N GLU A 298 37.74 -22.40 -8.09
CA GLU A 298 38.94 -22.71 -8.90
C GLU A 298 39.11 -22.00 -10.27
N LYS A 299 40.19 -21.21 -10.39
CA LYS A 299 40.66 -20.67 -11.67
C LYS A 299 41.36 -21.75 -12.50
N THR A 300 40.61 -22.55 -13.26
CA THR A 300 41.19 -23.50 -14.22
C THR A 300 41.50 -22.83 -15.57
N GLY A 301 42.71 -22.27 -15.69
CA GLY A 301 43.31 -21.87 -16.97
C GLY A 301 43.41 -20.36 -17.25
N GLU A 302 44.42 -19.99 -18.04
CA GLU A 302 44.69 -18.60 -18.45
C GLU A 302 43.86 -18.18 -19.68
N GLN A 303 42.57 -17.92 -19.49
CA GLN A 303 41.80 -17.11 -20.45
C GLN A 303 40.61 -16.40 -19.79
N ASP A 304 40.37 -15.16 -20.23
CA ASP A 304 39.48 -14.17 -19.60
C ASP A 304 37.98 -14.51 -19.82
N SER A 305 37.57 -15.59 -19.17
CA SER A 305 36.26 -16.23 -19.33
C SER A 305 35.31 -15.78 -18.24
N ARG A 306 34.23 -15.10 -18.64
CA ARG A 306 33.09 -14.78 -17.76
C ARG A 306 32.53 -16.08 -17.19
N THR A 307 32.55 -16.22 -15.86
CA THR A 307 32.03 -17.38 -15.12
C THR A 307 30.73 -17.90 -15.71
N ASP A 308 30.69 -19.18 -16.10
CA ASP A 308 29.52 -19.75 -16.77
C ASP A 308 28.34 -19.80 -15.80
N ARG A 309 27.36 -18.93 -16.05
CA ARG A 309 26.17 -18.78 -15.21
C ARG A 309 25.25 -20.00 -15.25
N SER A 310 25.38 -20.88 -16.25
CA SER A 310 24.61 -22.13 -16.32
C SER A 310 24.98 -23.14 -15.22
N SER A 311 26.14 -22.96 -14.57
CA SER A 311 26.62 -23.81 -13.47
C SER A 311 26.04 -23.47 -12.09
N ILE A 312 25.36 -22.32 -11.93
CA ILE A 312 24.86 -21.87 -10.63
C ILE A 312 23.40 -22.29 -10.47
N THR A 313 23.11 -23.16 -9.49
CA THR A 313 21.77 -23.67 -9.18
C THR A 313 21.33 -23.32 -7.75
N PRO A 314 20.03 -23.46 -7.39
CA PRO A 314 19.56 -23.27 -6.01
C PRO A 314 20.31 -24.12 -4.98
N GLU A 315 20.74 -25.32 -5.36
CA GLU A 315 21.48 -26.27 -4.52
C GLU A 315 22.87 -25.72 -4.20
N VAL A 316 23.63 -25.25 -5.20
CA VAL A 316 24.96 -24.62 -5.03
C VAL A 316 24.86 -23.37 -4.13
N ILE A 317 23.78 -22.60 -4.27
CA ILE A 317 23.52 -21.42 -3.43
C ILE A 317 23.17 -21.85 -1.99
N LEU A 318 22.38 -22.91 -1.80
CA LEU A 318 22.03 -23.45 -0.48
C LEU A 318 23.24 -24.07 0.25
N GLU A 319 24.09 -24.83 -0.45
CA GLU A 319 25.33 -25.39 0.12
C GLU A 319 26.30 -24.29 0.56
N SER A 320 26.37 -23.20 -0.21
CA SER A 320 27.11 -21.99 0.17
C SER A 320 26.51 -21.34 1.41
N ALA A 321 25.17 -21.26 1.50
CA ALA A 321 24.48 -20.74 2.67
C ALA A 321 24.73 -21.59 3.93
N GLN A 322 24.68 -22.92 3.81
CA GLN A 322 24.93 -23.88 4.88
C GLN A 322 26.37 -23.77 5.42
N ARG A 323 27.37 -23.59 4.54
CA ARG A 323 28.77 -23.36 4.96
C ARG A 323 28.96 -22.05 5.72
N ILE A 324 28.27 -20.97 5.33
CA ILE A 324 28.38 -19.65 5.98
C ILE A 324 27.64 -19.61 7.34
N ILE A 325 26.51 -20.32 7.46
CA ILE A 325 25.66 -20.26 8.66
C ILE A 325 25.99 -21.34 9.72
N ALA A 326 26.97 -22.23 9.45
CA ALA A 326 27.40 -23.26 10.39
C ALA A 326 27.84 -22.67 11.76
N PRO A 327 27.50 -23.30 12.90
CA PRO A 327 26.96 -24.66 13.07
C PRO A 327 25.43 -24.77 12.93
N TYR A 328 24.72 -23.67 12.67
CA TYR A 328 23.27 -23.71 12.48
C TYR A 328 22.91 -24.43 11.17
N LYS A 329 21.79 -25.14 11.18
CA LYS A 329 21.30 -25.92 10.03
C LYS A 329 20.39 -25.06 9.18
N LEU A 330 20.45 -25.21 7.87
CA LEU A 330 19.54 -24.52 6.95
C LEU A 330 19.06 -25.45 5.84
N SER A 331 17.75 -25.48 5.62
CA SER A 331 17.10 -26.22 4.54
C SER A 331 15.76 -25.55 4.20
N TYR A 332 15.06 -26.02 3.16
CA TYR A 332 13.70 -25.57 2.84
C TYR A 332 12.84 -26.71 2.27
N ARG A 333 11.53 -26.47 2.21
CA ARG A 333 10.56 -27.31 1.46
C ARG A 333 9.78 -26.53 0.40
N LYS A 334 9.87 -25.21 0.41
CA LYS A 334 9.23 -24.28 -0.52
C LYS A 334 10.25 -23.19 -0.87
N LEU A 335 10.50 -23.04 -2.17
CA LEU A 335 11.35 -22.05 -2.82
C LEU A 335 10.46 -21.34 -3.85
N ASP A 336 10.25 -20.04 -3.69
CA ASP A 336 9.30 -19.27 -4.51
C ASP A 336 10.03 -18.51 -5.62
N TRP A 337 11.27 -18.14 -5.36
CA TRP A 337 12.14 -17.45 -6.30
C TRP A 337 13.62 -17.65 -5.97
N TRP A 338 14.47 -17.57 -6.99
CA TRP A 338 15.93 -17.50 -6.83
C TRP A 338 16.56 -16.72 -7.99
N THR A 339 17.80 -16.27 -7.81
CA THR A 339 18.63 -15.79 -8.93
C THR A 339 20.11 -15.80 -8.56
N ALA A 340 20.99 -15.57 -9.54
CA ALA A 340 22.38 -15.23 -9.32
C ALA A 340 22.74 -13.95 -10.11
N TYR A 341 23.27 -12.94 -9.42
CA TYR A 341 23.66 -11.67 -10.04
C TYR A 341 25.12 -11.32 -9.73
N GLN A 342 25.71 -10.51 -10.59
CA GLN A 342 27.03 -9.92 -10.44
C GLN A 342 26.86 -8.43 -10.17
N ILE A 343 27.61 -7.86 -9.22
CA ILE A 343 27.46 -6.44 -8.85
C ILE A 343 28.07 -5.54 -9.94
N GLY A 344 27.22 -4.73 -10.57
CA GLY A 344 27.61 -3.62 -11.45
C GLY A 344 27.20 -2.29 -10.83
N GLN A 345 28.06 -1.28 -10.91
CA GLN A 345 27.86 0.06 -10.32
C GLN A 345 28.07 1.11 -11.41
N ARG A 346 26.98 1.63 -12.00
CA ARG A 346 27.04 2.49 -13.20
C ARG A 346 25.99 3.60 -13.20
N VAL A 347 26.32 4.76 -13.74
CA VAL A 347 25.44 5.94 -13.90
C VAL A 347 25.46 6.44 -15.34
N GLY A 348 24.34 7.01 -15.81
CA GLY A 348 24.18 7.60 -17.13
C GLY A 348 24.99 8.89 -17.29
N SER A 349 25.67 9.02 -18.42
CA SER A 349 26.42 10.25 -18.78
C SER A 349 25.52 11.50 -18.82
N SER A 350 24.23 11.33 -19.13
CA SER A 350 23.14 12.29 -18.95
C SER A 350 21.82 11.54 -18.69
N PHE A 351 20.80 12.23 -18.18
CA PHE A 351 19.50 11.70 -17.80
C PHE A 351 18.41 11.96 -18.86
N GLY A 352 18.74 12.61 -19.98
CA GLY A 352 17.83 12.83 -21.10
C GLY A 352 18.45 13.61 -22.26
N VAL A 353 17.65 13.93 -23.27
CA VAL A 353 18.03 14.80 -24.40
C VAL A 353 16.93 15.82 -24.72
N HIS A 354 17.36 17.03 -25.08
CA HIS A 354 16.51 18.18 -25.46
C HIS A 354 15.39 18.57 -24.47
N ASP A 355 15.46 18.14 -23.22
CA ASP A 355 14.33 18.21 -22.26
C ASP A 355 13.03 17.65 -22.86
N ARG A 356 13.13 16.59 -23.67
CA ARG A 356 12.01 15.95 -24.40
C ARG A 356 11.99 14.44 -24.24
N VAL A 357 13.16 13.78 -24.25
CA VAL A 357 13.28 12.36 -23.93
C VAL A 357 14.08 12.23 -22.65
N PHE A 358 13.49 11.62 -21.62
CA PHE A 358 14.10 11.40 -20.30
C PHE A 358 14.31 9.91 -20.04
N LEU A 359 15.18 9.59 -19.09
CA LEU A 359 15.44 8.25 -18.61
C LEU A 359 15.32 8.22 -17.08
N ALA A 360 14.75 7.16 -16.49
CA ALA A 360 14.52 7.05 -15.04
C ALA A 360 14.92 5.68 -14.46
N GLY A 361 15.39 5.68 -13.20
CA GLY A 361 15.76 4.46 -12.47
C GLY A 361 16.87 3.65 -13.13
N ASP A 362 16.70 2.33 -13.19
CA ASP A 362 17.60 1.38 -13.87
C ASP A 362 18.00 1.78 -15.31
N ALA A 363 17.22 2.63 -16.00
CA ALA A 363 17.61 3.18 -17.30
C ALA A 363 18.78 4.19 -17.22
N VAL A 364 19.03 4.82 -16.06
CA VAL A 364 20.10 5.79 -15.79
C VAL A 364 21.05 5.41 -14.66
N HIS A 365 20.74 4.49 -13.76
CA HIS A 365 21.70 4.02 -12.76
C HIS A 365 21.46 2.57 -12.33
N THR A 366 22.53 1.83 -12.08
CA THR A 366 22.49 0.43 -11.62
C THR A 366 23.51 0.23 -10.51
N HIS A 367 23.14 -0.47 -9.44
CA HIS A 367 23.97 -0.70 -8.26
C HIS A 367 23.62 -2.06 -7.59
N SER A 368 24.28 -2.45 -6.50
CA SER A 368 23.97 -3.70 -5.79
C SER A 368 22.66 -3.63 -5.01
N PRO A 369 21.91 -4.75 -4.87
CA PRO A 369 20.69 -4.78 -4.07
C PRO A 369 20.97 -4.86 -2.55
N LYS A 370 22.23 -4.91 -2.09
CA LYS A 370 22.58 -5.07 -0.66
C LYS A 370 21.99 -3.96 0.23
N ALA A 371 21.77 -2.77 -0.32
CA ALA A 371 21.16 -1.63 0.38
C ALA A 371 19.64 -1.48 0.13
N GLY A 372 19.02 -2.33 -0.69
CA GLY A 372 17.59 -2.27 -1.05
C GLY A 372 17.17 -1.05 -1.89
N GLN A 373 18.11 -0.29 -2.44
CA GLN A 373 17.82 1.06 -2.97
C GLN A 373 17.20 1.11 -4.37
N GLY A 374 17.38 0.10 -5.22
CA GLY A 374 17.13 0.21 -6.67
C GLY A 374 15.71 0.67 -7.00
N MET A 375 14.71 -0.08 -6.50
CA MET A 375 13.30 0.27 -6.64
C MET A 375 12.98 1.63 -6.00
N ASN A 376 13.52 1.93 -4.81
CA ASN A 376 13.23 3.16 -4.07
C ASN A 376 13.73 4.42 -4.81
N VAL A 377 14.99 4.43 -5.25
CA VAL A 377 15.58 5.57 -5.96
C VAL A 377 14.98 5.69 -7.37
N SER A 378 14.75 4.56 -8.05
CA SER A 378 14.07 4.53 -9.36
C SER A 378 12.67 5.12 -9.33
N MET A 379 11.88 4.85 -8.28
CA MET A 379 10.59 5.51 -8.09
C MET A 379 10.76 6.99 -7.74
N GLN A 380 11.73 7.36 -6.90
CA GLN A 380 11.96 8.77 -6.58
C GLN A 380 12.38 9.63 -7.79
N ASP A 381 13.06 9.05 -8.79
CA ASP A 381 13.38 9.76 -10.04
C ASP A 381 12.11 10.16 -10.79
N SER A 382 11.23 9.19 -11.04
CA SER A 382 9.92 9.45 -11.65
C SER A 382 9.02 10.32 -10.76
N TYR A 383 9.14 10.22 -9.43
CA TYR A 383 8.43 11.09 -8.50
C TYR A 383 8.89 12.55 -8.57
N ASN A 384 10.19 12.79 -8.84
CA ASN A 384 10.76 14.11 -9.07
C ASN A 384 10.37 14.68 -10.45
N LEU A 385 10.37 13.85 -11.50
CA LEU A 385 10.12 14.28 -12.88
C LEU A 385 8.62 14.43 -13.21
N GLY A 386 7.75 13.57 -12.67
CA GLY A 386 6.36 13.45 -13.09
C GLY A 386 5.54 14.72 -12.91
N TRP A 387 5.64 15.38 -11.75
CA TRP A 387 4.96 16.67 -11.51
C TRP A 387 5.52 17.79 -12.39
N LYS A 388 6.82 17.75 -12.73
CA LYS A 388 7.47 18.75 -13.57
C LYS A 388 6.95 18.66 -15.01
N ILE A 389 6.89 17.46 -15.58
CA ILE A 389 6.27 17.24 -16.90
C ILE A 389 4.79 17.63 -16.86
N ALA A 390 4.02 17.18 -15.87
CA ALA A 390 2.60 17.50 -15.77
C ALA A 390 2.31 19.00 -15.72
N ASN A 391 3.08 19.77 -14.94
CA ASN A 391 2.87 21.22 -14.84
C ASN A 391 3.37 21.99 -16.07
N VAL A 392 4.36 21.48 -16.81
CA VAL A 392 4.76 22.06 -18.11
C VAL A 392 3.73 21.75 -19.19
N VAL A 393 3.21 20.52 -19.27
CA VAL A 393 2.14 20.13 -20.20
C VAL A 393 0.86 20.96 -19.99
N LYS A 394 0.50 21.24 -18.73
CA LYS A 394 -0.63 22.10 -18.37
C LYS A 394 -0.41 23.61 -18.59
N GLY A 395 0.78 24.04 -19.01
CA GLY A 395 1.13 25.47 -19.11
C GLY A 395 1.24 26.20 -17.77
N VAL A 396 1.34 25.46 -16.65
CA VAL A 396 1.40 25.99 -15.27
C VAL A 396 2.81 26.42 -14.88
N ALA A 397 3.83 25.81 -15.49
CA ALA A 397 5.24 26.14 -15.25
C ALA A 397 6.03 26.17 -16.57
N ASP A 398 7.03 27.05 -16.65
CA ASP A 398 7.93 27.13 -17.79
C ASP A 398 8.79 25.85 -17.96
N ARG A 399 9.03 25.44 -19.22
CA ARG A 399 9.77 24.21 -19.57
C ARG A 399 11.19 24.15 -19.00
N SER A 400 11.80 25.28 -18.61
CA SER A 400 13.10 25.28 -17.94
C SER A 400 13.14 24.48 -16.62
N ILE A 401 12.00 24.20 -15.96
CA ILE A 401 12.01 23.32 -14.78
C ILE A 401 12.43 21.88 -15.08
N LEU A 402 12.25 21.40 -16.32
CA LEU A 402 12.61 20.02 -16.66
C LEU A 402 14.11 19.76 -16.51
N LYS A 403 14.95 20.78 -16.82
CA LYS A 403 16.42 20.74 -16.66
C LYS A 403 16.86 20.40 -15.24
N THR A 404 16.03 20.76 -14.24
CA THR A 404 16.32 20.48 -12.83
C THR A 404 16.26 19.00 -12.49
N TYR A 405 15.64 18.15 -13.33
CA TYR A 405 15.62 16.71 -13.12
C TYR A 405 17.03 16.10 -13.11
N GLU A 406 17.88 16.41 -14.10
CA GLU A 406 19.25 15.89 -14.10
C GLU A 406 20.07 16.46 -12.94
N THR A 407 20.02 17.77 -12.71
CA THR A 407 20.80 18.41 -11.64
C THR A 407 20.44 17.87 -10.26
N GLU A 408 19.16 17.59 -10.01
CA GLU A 408 18.67 17.07 -8.73
C GLU A 408 18.91 15.57 -8.55
N ARG A 409 18.81 14.76 -9.60
CA ARG A 409 18.84 13.28 -9.47
C ARG A 409 20.21 12.66 -9.77
N LYS A 410 21.03 13.27 -10.61
CA LYS A 410 22.38 12.76 -10.94
C LYS A 410 23.32 12.76 -9.73
N GLY A 411 23.29 13.80 -8.91
CA GLY A 411 24.06 13.86 -7.66
C GLY A 411 23.71 12.73 -6.69
N ILE A 412 22.41 12.42 -6.54
CA ILE A 412 21.91 11.33 -5.70
C ILE A 412 22.35 9.97 -6.25
N ALA A 413 22.30 9.75 -7.56
CA ALA A 413 22.75 8.51 -8.18
C ALA A 413 24.28 8.29 -8.02
N HIS A 414 25.09 9.35 -8.08
CA HIS A 414 26.52 9.27 -7.74
C HIS A 414 26.76 9.01 -6.24
N ALA A 415 26.00 9.64 -5.34
CA ALA A 415 26.07 9.38 -3.90
C ALA A 415 25.70 7.92 -3.57
N LEU A 416 24.68 7.39 -4.23
CA LEU A 416 24.23 6.00 -4.15
C LEU A 416 25.32 5.02 -4.58
N ILE A 417 25.98 5.27 -5.72
CA ILE A 417 27.12 4.44 -6.17
C ILE A 417 28.28 4.53 -5.18
N ASN A 418 28.62 5.71 -4.67
CA ASN A 418 29.74 5.85 -3.74
C ASN A 418 29.46 5.16 -2.40
N PHE A 419 28.22 5.23 -1.90
CA PHE A 419 27.76 4.47 -0.75
C PHE A 419 27.81 2.95 -1.01
N ASP A 420 27.19 2.47 -2.10
CA ASP A 420 27.16 1.05 -2.45
C ASP A 420 28.57 0.50 -2.75
N ARG A 421 29.49 1.30 -3.28
CA ARG A 421 30.91 0.91 -3.49
C ARG A 421 31.62 0.66 -2.16
N LYS A 422 31.40 1.49 -1.13
CA LYS A 422 31.92 1.23 0.22
C LYS A 422 31.22 0.03 0.87
N PHE A 423 29.88 0.04 0.86
CA PHE A 423 29.07 -0.98 1.52
C PHE A 423 29.26 -2.38 0.91
N SER A 424 29.30 -2.49 -0.42
CA SER A 424 29.54 -3.77 -1.11
C SER A 424 30.91 -4.37 -0.81
N ARG A 425 31.96 -3.55 -0.69
CA ARG A 425 33.30 -4.00 -0.26
C ARG A 425 33.27 -4.51 1.18
N LEU A 426 32.72 -3.70 2.10
CA LEU A 426 32.62 -4.06 3.52
C LEU A 426 31.76 -5.32 3.78
N PHE A 427 30.81 -5.63 2.92
CA PHE A 427 29.98 -6.83 3.05
C PHE A 427 30.61 -8.08 2.38
N SER A 428 31.46 -7.92 1.37
CA SER A 428 32.05 -9.04 0.59
C SER A 428 33.41 -9.54 1.08
N GLY A 429 34.15 -8.79 1.90
CA GLY A 429 35.47 -9.23 2.38
C GLY A 429 35.41 -10.13 3.62
N ARG A 430 36.56 -10.72 3.97
CA ARG A 430 36.73 -11.51 5.20
C ARG A 430 36.70 -10.59 6.44
N PRO A 431 36.09 -11.00 7.56
CA PRO A 431 36.24 -10.28 8.82
C PRO A 431 37.70 -10.34 9.30
N ALA A 432 38.14 -9.32 10.04
CA ALA A 432 39.44 -9.33 10.72
C ALA A 432 39.45 -10.36 11.86
N ARG A 433 40.56 -11.10 11.98
CA ARG A 433 40.79 -12.10 13.04
C ARG A 433 41.16 -11.46 14.38
N ASP A 434 41.91 -10.37 14.32
CA ASP A 434 42.36 -9.57 15.46
C ASP A 434 42.66 -8.12 15.01
N ILE A 435 43.28 -7.32 15.87
CA ILE A 435 43.55 -5.88 15.63
C ILE A 435 44.75 -5.67 14.67
N MET A 436 45.58 -6.68 14.46
CA MET A 436 46.78 -6.65 13.59
C MET A 436 46.50 -7.17 12.17
N ASP A 437 45.34 -7.77 11.93
CA ASP A 437 44.89 -8.28 10.63
C ASP A 437 44.37 -7.16 9.72
N GLU A 438 45.26 -6.24 9.31
CA GLU A 438 44.95 -5.03 8.52
C GLU A 438 44.26 -5.29 7.16
N GLU A 439 44.40 -6.51 6.61
CA GLU A 439 43.68 -6.96 5.42
C GLU A 439 42.21 -7.33 5.68
N GLY A 440 41.87 -7.60 6.94
CA GLY A 440 40.54 -8.01 7.37
C GLY A 440 39.62 -6.82 7.66
N ILE A 441 38.31 -7.03 7.52
CA ILE A 441 37.34 -5.96 7.74
C ILE A 441 37.09 -5.77 9.23
N SER A 442 37.28 -4.54 9.71
CA SER A 442 36.88 -4.12 11.05
C SER A 442 35.37 -4.15 11.22
N MET A 443 34.89 -4.91 12.19
CA MET A 443 33.46 -4.99 12.52
C MET A 443 32.92 -3.70 13.15
N GLU A 444 33.78 -2.87 13.73
CA GLU A 444 33.40 -1.53 14.17
C GLU A 444 33.25 -0.57 12.98
N GLU A 445 34.14 -0.63 11.97
CA GLU A 445 33.93 0.15 10.75
C GLU A 445 32.66 -0.29 10.01
N PHE A 446 32.41 -1.61 9.93
CA PHE A 446 31.21 -2.18 9.33
C PHE A 446 29.93 -1.69 10.02
N LYS A 447 29.89 -1.74 11.36
CA LYS A 447 28.77 -1.21 12.16
C LYS A 447 28.56 0.29 11.94
N ASN A 448 29.64 1.07 11.97
CA ASN A 448 29.60 2.52 11.71
C ASN A 448 29.14 2.85 10.28
N ALA A 449 29.54 2.05 9.29
CA ALA A 449 29.12 2.17 7.90
C ALA A 449 27.64 1.79 7.71
N PHE A 450 27.13 0.79 8.44
CA PHE A 450 25.70 0.49 8.51
C PHE A 450 24.92 1.66 9.13
N GLN A 451 25.31 2.15 10.31
CA GLN A 451 24.57 3.21 11.00
C GLN A 451 24.54 4.54 10.20
N LYS A 452 25.67 4.93 9.59
CA LYS A 452 25.71 6.09 8.66
C LYS A 452 24.98 5.79 7.35
N GLY A 453 25.02 4.55 6.88
CA GLY A 453 24.33 4.08 5.69
C GLY A 453 22.81 4.13 5.80
N ASN A 454 22.25 3.82 6.96
CA ASN A 454 20.80 3.82 7.18
C ASN A 454 20.17 5.22 6.99
N LEU A 455 20.92 6.29 7.28
CA LEU A 455 20.49 7.68 7.00
C LEU A 455 20.31 7.91 5.49
N PHE A 456 21.29 7.54 4.68
CA PHE A 456 21.20 7.64 3.22
C PHE A 456 20.14 6.68 2.66
N ALA A 457 20.17 5.42 3.09
CA ALA A 457 19.30 4.35 2.62
C ALA A 457 17.81 4.62 2.91
N SER A 458 17.47 5.36 3.96
CA SER A 458 16.09 5.78 4.26
C SER A 458 15.43 6.61 3.14
N GLY A 459 16.25 7.21 2.25
CA GLY A 459 15.83 8.16 1.23
C GLY A 459 15.45 9.53 1.77
N ILE A 460 15.67 9.79 3.06
CA ILE A 460 15.25 11.02 3.77
C ILE A 460 16.29 12.14 3.61
N ALA A 461 17.58 11.80 3.64
CA ALA A 461 18.71 12.74 3.57
C ALA A 461 19.00 13.28 2.15
N VAL A 462 17.97 13.38 1.31
CA VAL A 462 18.06 14.02 -0.01
C VAL A 462 18.01 15.53 0.18
N ASP A 463 19.00 16.22 -0.37
CA ASP A 463 19.16 17.67 -0.29
C ASP A 463 19.52 18.21 -1.68
N TYR A 464 18.64 18.99 -2.29
CA TYR A 464 18.79 19.52 -3.64
C TYR A 464 19.52 20.87 -3.66
N ASP A 465 20.43 21.05 -4.63
CA ASP A 465 21.18 22.30 -4.80
C ASP A 465 20.33 23.49 -5.28
N ASN A 466 20.91 24.69 -5.22
CA ASN A 466 20.26 25.92 -5.66
C ASN A 466 19.84 25.84 -7.14
N SER A 467 18.59 26.15 -7.45
CA SER A 467 18.02 25.95 -8.78
C SER A 467 16.86 26.90 -9.08
N VAL A 468 16.32 26.85 -10.31
CA VAL A 468 15.12 27.61 -10.68
C VAL A 468 13.85 27.21 -9.91
N ILE A 469 13.90 26.16 -9.06
CA ILE A 469 12.81 25.71 -8.17
C ILE A 469 13.25 25.48 -6.69
N VAL A 470 14.49 25.79 -6.32
CA VAL A 470 15.03 25.66 -4.95
C VAL A 470 15.89 26.89 -4.65
N SER A 471 15.44 27.75 -3.74
CA SER A 471 16.05 29.06 -3.44
C SER A 471 17.02 28.99 -2.25
N LYS A 472 18.13 28.26 -2.41
CA LYS A 472 19.22 28.23 -1.42
C LYS A 472 20.04 29.54 -1.46
N PRO A 473 20.63 29.99 -0.33
CA PRO A 473 21.66 31.02 -0.36
C PRO A 473 22.89 30.54 -1.15
N GLU A 474 23.65 31.49 -1.71
CA GLU A 474 24.91 31.20 -2.39
C GLU A 474 26.01 30.81 -1.38
N GLU A 475 26.89 29.89 -1.77
CA GLU A 475 27.99 29.44 -0.92
C GLU A 475 28.88 30.61 -0.46
N GLY A 476 29.18 30.67 0.83
CA GLY A 476 29.98 31.73 1.45
C GLY A 476 29.17 32.95 1.91
N GLN A 477 27.87 33.05 1.60
CA GLN A 477 26.97 33.96 2.33
C GLN A 477 26.55 33.28 3.65
N SER A 478 26.84 33.92 4.78
CA SER A 478 26.39 33.47 6.11
C SER A 478 24.86 33.38 6.18
N ASP A 479 24.33 32.38 6.89
CA ASP A 479 22.89 32.05 7.05
C ASP A 479 21.93 33.16 6.62
N SER A 480 21.21 32.92 5.52
CA SER A 480 20.23 33.89 5.05
C SER A 480 19.21 34.16 6.15
N ALA A 481 18.77 35.43 6.26
CA ALA A 481 17.72 35.85 7.19
C ALA A 481 16.33 35.21 6.90
N ALA A 482 16.29 34.30 5.93
CA ALA A 482 15.20 33.38 5.61
C ALA A 482 15.38 32.02 6.32
N GLN A 483 16.53 31.36 6.17
CA GLN A 483 16.75 30.02 6.74
C GLN A 483 16.76 30.03 8.28
N SER A 484 17.26 31.11 8.90
CA SER A 484 17.30 31.29 10.36
C SER A 484 15.93 31.49 11.03
N LEU A 485 14.84 31.58 10.26
CA LEU A 485 13.46 31.62 10.76
C LEU A 485 12.87 30.24 11.07
N ALA A 486 13.44 29.21 10.45
CA ALA A 486 13.04 27.81 10.57
C ALA A 486 14.31 26.97 10.33
N PRO A 487 15.30 27.02 11.24
CA PRO A 487 16.63 26.46 11.02
C PRO A 487 16.59 24.97 10.66
N GLU A 488 15.62 24.20 11.17
CA GLU A 488 15.53 22.76 10.88
C GLU A 488 14.73 22.42 9.61
N LEU A 489 14.08 23.41 9.00
CA LEU A 489 13.49 23.30 7.66
C LEU A 489 14.51 23.68 6.58
N LYS A 490 15.54 22.84 6.41
CA LYS A 490 16.61 23.06 5.42
C LYS A 490 16.03 23.16 4.00
N ILE A 491 16.21 24.30 3.34
CA ILE A 491 15.80 24.50 1.94
C ILE A 491 16.55 23.49 1.06
N GLY A 492 15.85 22.83 0.14
CA GLY A 492 16.37 21.72 -0.67
C GLY A 492 16.04 20.32 -0.14
N GLN A 493 15.65 20.18 1.13
CA GLN A 493 15.29 18.88 1.73
C GLN A 493 13.77 18.63 1.76
N ARG A 494 13.37 17.37 2.03
CA ARG A 494 11.96 16.99 2.17
C ARG A 494 11.42 17.43 3.54
N ILE A 495 10.26 18.10 3.59
CA ILE A 495 9.72 18.60 4.87
C ILE A 495 9.50 17.46 5.89
N PRO A 496 9.99 17.58 7.14
CA PRO A 496 9.71 16.59 8.20
C PRO A 496 8.22 16.51 8.55
N SER A 497 7.81 15.43 9.24
CA SER A 497 6.41 15.20 9.61
C SER A 497 6.23 15.02 11.11
N VAL A 498 5.69 16.05 11.76
CA VAL A 498 5.20 16.04 13.14
C VAL A 498 3.67 16.00 13.16
N LYS A 499 3.05 15.87 14.33
CA LYS A 499 1.58 15.97 14.46
C LYS A 499 1.13 17.42 14.62
N VAL A 500 0.02 17.77 13.97
CA VAL A 500 -0.72 19.02 14.14
C VAL A 500 -2.19 18.68 14.38
N LEU A 501 -2.94 19.52 15.09
CA LEU A 501 -4.40 19.34 15.19
C LEU A 501 -5.08 20.21 14.14
N ASN A 502 -6.13 19.71 13.48
CA ASN A 502 -7.02 20.57 12.70
C ASN A 502 -7.80 21.49 13.66
N GLN A 503 -7.87 22.78 13.33
CA GLN A 503 -8.46 23.80 14.20
C GLN A 503 -9.97 23.58 14.40
N SER A 504 -10.67 23.01 13.41
CA SER A 504 -12.12 22.81 13.42
C SER A 504 -12.58 21.64 14.30
N ASP A 505 -12.02 20.44 14.07
CA ASP A 505 -12.44 19.16 14.67
C ASP A 505 -11.52 18.66 15.81
N ALA A 506 -10.41 19.36 16.07
CA ALA A 506 -9.32 18.93 16.98
C ALA A 506 -8.61 17.61 16.59
N ARG A 507 -8.85 17.08 15.39
CA ARG A 507 -8.28 15.81 14.92
C ARG A 507 -6.76 15.94 14.74
N PRO A 508 -5.95 15.04 15.30
CA PRO A 508 -4.53 14.96 14.98
C PRO A 508 -4.28 14.45 13.56
N TRP A 509 -3.32 15.05 12.89
CA TRP A 509 -2.81 14.68 11.58
C TRP A 509 -1.28 14.74 11.59
N HIS A 510 -0.59 13.80 10.94
CA HIS A 510 0.80 14.03 10.59
C HIS A 510 0.87 15.04 9.43
N LEU A 511 1.72 16.07 9.53
CA LEU A 511 1.77 17.18 8.56
C LEU A 511 1.84 16.70 7.10
N GLN A 512 2.63 15.66 6.80
CA GLN A 512 2.73 15.10 5.44
C GLN A 512 1.45 14.41 4.91
N GLU A 513 0.51 13.99 5.76
CA GLU A 513 -0.78 13.40 5.34
C GLU A 513 -1.70 14.45 4.68
N LEU A 514 -1.43 15.73 4.94
CA LEU A 514 -2.10 16.87 4.31
C LEU A 514 -1.46 17.21 2.95
N LEU A 515 -0.20 16.82 2.73
CA LEU A 515 0.60 17.18 1.56
C LEU A 515 0.45 16.15 0.44
N ARG A 516 -0.79 15.97 -0.06
CA ARG A 516 -1.12 14.95 -1.08
C ARG A 516 -0.45 15.24 -2.43
N SER A 517 -0.03 14.18 -3.11
CA SER A 517 0.58 14.23 -4.43
C SER A 517 -0.49 14.48 -5.50
N ASN A 518 -0.73 15.75 -5.84
CA ASN A 518 -1.75 16.17 -6.81
C ASN A 518 -1.26 17.24 -7.82
N GLY A 519 0.06 17.49 -7.90
CA GLY A 519 0.69 18.39 -8.86
C GLY A 519 0.73 19.87 -8.44
N THR A 520 -0.06 20.23 -7.42
CA THR A 520 -0.14 21.61 -6.89
C THR A 520 0.99 21.91 -5.91
N TRP A 521 1.39 23.18 -5.80
CA TRP A 521 2.41 23.64 -4.85
C TRP A 521 1.78 24.00 -3.49
N ARG A 522 2.59 24.09 -2.42
CA ARG A 522 2.11 24.52 -1.09
C ARG A 522 2.76 25.81 -0.64
N VAL A 523 1.95 26.65 0.02
CA VAL A 523 2.42 27.75 0.86
C VAL A 523 1.93 27.46 2.27
N ILE A 524 2.84 27.05 3.16
CA ILE A 524 2.52 26.82 4.57
C ILE A 524 2.85 28.10 5.36
N LEU A 525 1.83 28.70 5.93
CA LEU A 525 1.90 29.87 6.79
C LEU A 525 2.03 29.44 8.25
N PHE A 526 3.10 29.88 8.90
CA PHE A 526 3.33 29.74 10.34
C PHE A 526 3.22 31.14 10.96
N PRO A 527 2.01 31.63 11.32
CA PRO A 527 1.80 33.02 11.75
C PRO A 527 2.28 33.29 13.19
N GLY A 528 2.64 32.25 13.93
CA GLY A 528 3.00 32.33 15.35
C GLY A 528 1.81 32.22 16.29
N ASP A 529 1.97 32.78 17.50
CA ASP A 529 0.91 32.88 18.50
C ASP A 529 -0.03 34.05 18.19
N ILE A 530 -1.02 33.79 17.34
CA ILE A 530 -2.05 34.75 16.91
C ILE A 530 -3.04 35.16 18.00
N SER A 531 -2.97 34.63 19.23
CA SER A 531 -3.66 35.22 20.38
C SER A 531 -3.07 36.58 20.76
N LYS A 532 -1.86 36.89 20.25
CA LYS A 532 -1.17 38.17 20.42
C LYS A 532 -1.50 39.09 19.24
N THR A 533 -1.99 40.30 19.52
CA THR A 533 -2.46 41.27 18.51
C THR A 533 -1.46 41.49 17.39
N LYS A 534 -0.18 41.74 17.74
CA LYS A 534 0.92 41.96 16.78
C LYS A 534 1.14 40.79 15.81
N GLN A 535 0.80 39.56 16.18
CA GLN A 535 0.89 38.37 15.33
C GLN A 535 -0.37 38.23 14.47
N LYS A 536 -1.56 38.49 15.06
CA LYS A 536 -2.84 38.56 14.33
C LYS A 536 -2.80 39.64 13.23
N ASP A 537 -2.38 40.85 13.55
CA ASP A 537 -2.27 41.98 12.60
C ASP A 537 -1.34 41.65 11.41
N ARG A 538 -0.22 40.98 11.68
CA ARG A 538 0.71 40.51 10.65
C ARG A 538 0.09 39.43 9.75
N MET A 539 -0.66 38.49 10.34
CA MET A 539 -1.40 37.49 9.58
C MET A 539 -2.47 38.16 8.70
N LEU A 540 -3.25 39.10 9.25
CA LEU A 540 -4.28 39.84 8.53
C LEU A 540 -3.70 40.63 7.34
N SER A 541 -2.58 41.34 7.55
CA SER A 541 -1.87 42.06 6.50
C SER A 541 -1.38 41.14 5.37
N LEU A 542 -0.80 39.99 5.71
CA LEU A 542 -0.39 38.98 4.72
C LEU A 542 -1.59 38.37 3.96
N CYS A 543 -2.73 38.21 4.64
CA CYS A 543 -3.97 37.72 4.01
C CYS A 543 -4.57 38.74 3.03
N GLN A 544 -4.47 40.04 3.31
CA GLN A 544 -4.85 41.09 2.37
C GLN A 544 -3.98 41.05 1.10
N GLU A 545 -2.68 40.75 1.24
CA GLU A 545 -1.78 40.51 0.10
C GLU A 545 -2.15 39.25 -0.70
N LEU A 546 -2.53 38.15 -0.04
CA LEU A 546 -3.01 36.92 -0.71
C LEU A 546 -4.35 37.12 -1.43
N ALA A 547 -5.29 37.83 -0.81
CA ALA A 547 -6.65 38.02 -1.32
C ALA A 547 -6.73 39.02 -2.49
N ASN A 548 -5.70 39.87 -2.66
CA ASN A 548 -5.62 40.85 -3.73
C ASN A 548 -5.77 40.19 -5.13
N PRO A 549 -6.60 40.71 -6.05
CA PRO A 549 -6.71 40.16 -7.41
C PRO A 549 -5.40 40.08 -8.21
N SER A 550 -4.39 40.88 -7.86
CA SER A 550 -3.05 40.83 -8.47
C SER A 550 -2.06 39.89 -7.76
N SER A 551 -2.48 39.22 -6.68
CA SER A 551 -1.64 38.29 -5.93
C SER A 551 -1.20 37.11 -6.80
N PHE A 552 -0.10 36.45 -6.43
CA PHE A 552 0.35 35.26 -7.14
C PHE A 552 -0.69 34.12 -7.07
N LEU A 553 -1.43 34.01 -5.96
CA LEU A 553 -2.49 33.02 -5.77
C LEU A 553 -3.64 33.21 -6.77
N LYS A 554 -4.13 34.45 -6.94
CA LYS A 554 -5.19 34.76 -7.92
C LYS A 554 -4.67 34.83 -9.35
N ARG A 555 -3.41 35.20 -9.59
CA ARG A 555 -2.79 35.24 -10.93
C ARG A 555 -2.54 33.87 -11.53
N PHE A 556 -2.20 32.86 -10.73
CA PHE A 556 -1.85 31.53 -11.23
C PHE A 556 -3.01 30.53 -11.21
N THR A 557 -4.03 30.75 -10.40
CA THR A 557 -5.23 29.91 -10.38
C THR A 557 -6.10 30.21 -11.62
N PRO A 558 -6.38 29.23 -12.51
CA PRO A 558 -7.23 29.45 -13.67
C PRO A 558 -8.65 29.91 -13.30
N SER A 559 -9.21 30.84 -14.07
CA SER A 559 -10.59 31.30 -13.89
C SER A 559 -11.58 30.14 -13.95
N GLY A 560 -12.53 30.08 -13.01
CA GLY A 560 -13.49 28.99 -12.90
C GLY A 560 -12.95 27.67 -12.33
N SER A 561 -11.66 27.60 -11.96
CA SER A 561 -11.12 26.46 -11.21
C SER A 561 -11.18 26.70 -9.70
N ARG A 562 -11.14 25.61 -8.91
CA ARG A 562 -11.05 25.68 -7.43
C ARG A 562 -9.83 26.52 -7.02
N TYR A 563 -9.98 27.34 -5.98
CA TYR A 563 -9.02 28.37 -5.57
C TYR A 563 -7.59 27.88 -5.25
N ASP A 564 -7.39 26.59 -5.03
CA ASP A 564 -6.11 25.95 -4.73
C ASP A 564 -5.65 24.94 -5.82
N SER A 565 -6.29 24.98 -7.00
CA SER A 565 -6.03 24.07 -8.13
C SER A 565 -4.59 24.08 -8.66
N ILE A 566 -3.79 25.09 -8.28
CA ILE A 566 -2.37 25.24 -8.59
C ILE A 566 -1.52 25.46 -7.33
N ILE A 567 -2.01 26.22 -6.35
CA ILE A 567 -1.30 26.56 -5.10
C ILE A 567 -2.25 26.45 -3.91
N GLU A 568 -2.02 25.48 -3.04
CA GLU A 568 -2.76 25.35 -1.78
C GLU A 568 -2.05 26.10 -0.65
N VAL A 569 -2.82 26.92 0.08
CA VAL A 569 -2.36 27.59 1.30
C VAL A 569 -2.81 26.76 2.50
N LEU A 570 -1.86 26.42 3.38
CA LEU A 570 -2.12 25.79 4.67
C LEU A 570 -1.63 26.70 5.79
N THR A 571 -2.28 26.71 6.94
CA THR A 571 -1.90 27.53 8.10
C THR A 571 -1.68 26.65 9.32
N VAL A 572 -0.57 26.81 10.05
CA VAL A 572 -0.34 26.18 11.35
C VAL A 572 0.05 27.21 12.40
N HIS A 573 -0.84 27.55 13.33
CA HIS A 573 -0.57 28.54 14.40
C HIS A 573 -0.02 27.93 15.70
N ALA A 574 0.54 28.79 16.55
CA ALA A 574 1.07 28.42 17.88
C ALA A 574 0.21 28.93 19.06
N ALA A 575 -0.88 29.65 18.78
CA ALA A 575 -1.90 29.95 19.79
C ALA A 575 -2.64 28.67 20.18
N LYS A 576 -2.99 28.51 21.46
CA LYS A 576 -3.75 27.35 21.97
C LYS A 576 -5.12 27.23 21.27
N ARG A 577 -5.53 26.01 20.91
CA ARG A 577 -6.69 25.73 20.02
C ARG A 577 -8.00 26.35 20.50
N THR A 578 -8.20 26.40 21.81
CA THR A 578 -9.42 26.92 22.46
C THR A 578 -9.46 28.44 22.61
N ASP A 579 -8.37 29.12 22.27
CA ASP A 579 -8.17 30.55 22.60
C ASP A 579 -8.27 31.44 21.34
N VAL A 580 -8.67 30.84 20.21
CA VAL A 580 -8.85 31.44 18.88
C VAL A 580 -9.93 30.66 18.13
N ASP A 581 -10.85 31.32 17.42
CA ASP A 581 -11.88 30.65 16.62
C ASP A 581 -11.45 30.47 15.16
N MET A 582 -11.98 29.47 14.45
CA MET A 582 -11.69 29.28 13.01
C MET A 582 -12.07 30.51 12.17
N PHE A 583 -13.07 31.28 12.61
CA PHE A 583 -13.51 32.49 11.90
C PHE A 583 -12.67 33.75 12.19
N ASP A 584 -11.73 33.72 13.15
CA ASP A 584 -10.71 34.77 13.34
C ASP A 584 -9.73 34.89 12.15
N PHE A 585 -9.60 33.81 11.38
CA PHE A 585 -8.78 33.76 10.18
C PHE A 585 -9.54 34.37 8.99
N PRO A 586 -8.87 35.11 8.09
CA PRO A 586 -9.49 35.56 6.84
C PRO A 586 -9.86 34.40 5.91
N GLU A 587 -10.87 34.64 5.07
CA GLU A 587 -11.37 33.69 4.07
C GLU A 587 -10.29 33.12 3.14
N VAL A 588 -9.24 33.88 2.80
CA VAL A 588 -8.15 33.38 1.94
C VAL A 588 -7.34 32.22 2.57
N LEU A 589 -7.48 31.99 3.89
CA LEU A 589 -6.90 30.84 4.60
C LEU A 589 -7.91 29.72 4.88
N ARG A 590 -9.19 29.92 4.55
CA ARG A 590 -10.32 29.00 4.72
C ARG A 590 -11.46 29.40 3.77
N PRO A 591 -11.32 29.18 2.45
CA PRO A 591 -12.23 29.77 1.47
C PRO A 591 -13.64 29.18 1.56
N TYR A 592 -14.62 29.95 1.07
CA TYR A 592 -15.99 29.49 0.87
C TYR A 592 -16.20 29.00 -0.57
N ASP A 593 -17.05 28.00 -0.70
CA ASP A 593 -17.63 27.51 -1.94
C ASP A 593 -19.15 27.37 -1.74
N GLU A 594 -19.95 27.71 -2.75
CA GLU A 594 -21.43 27.70 -2.62
C GLU A 594 -22.03 26.28 -2.53
N VAL A 595 -21.28 25.25 -2.92
CA VAL A 595 -21.69 23.83 -2.87
C VAL A 595 -21.00 23.11 -1.71
N GLU A 596 -19.67 23.26 -1.58
CA GLU A 596 -18.87 22.54 -0.57
C GLU A 596 -18.79 23.26 0.78
N GLY A 597 -19.20 24.54 0.86
CA GLY A 597 -19.17 25.35 2.08
C GLY A 597 -17.76 25.89 2.42
N TRP A 598 -17.46 26.00 3.71
CA TRP A 598 -16.14 26.44 4.19
C TRP A 598 -15.12 25.29 4.15
N ASP A 599 -13.90 25.52 3.65
CA ASP A 599 -12.86 24.49 3.71
C ASP A 599 -12.25 24.35 5.13
N TYR A 600 -12.75 23.35 5.86
CA TYR A 600 -12.33 22.99 7.22
C TYR A 600 -10.97 22.28 7.31
N HIS A 601 -10.21 22.15 6.21
CA HIS A 601 -8.96 21.40 6.14
C HIS A 601 -7.73 22.25 5.78
N LYS A 602 -7.81 23.58 5.95
CA LYS A 602 -6.70 24.53 5.70
C LYS A 602 -6.01 25.07 6.96
N ILE A 603 -6.67 25.03 8.13
CA ILE A 603 -6.20 25.67 9.37
C ILE A 603 -5.94 24.61 10.43
N PHE A 604 -4.72 24.64 10.96
CA PHE A 604 -4.20 23.71 11.95
C PHE A 604 -3.50 24.45 13.09
N VAL A 605 -3.24 23.74 14.18
CA VAL A 605 -2.54 24.25 15.36
C VAL A 605 -1.44 23.29 15.82
N ASP A 606 -0.37 23.87 16.34
CA ASP A 606 0.63 23.18 17.14
C ASP A 606 0.23 23.22 18.63
N ASP A 607 -0.59 22.25 19.04
CA ASP A 607 -1.13 22.09 20.41
C ASP A 607 -1.18 20.59 20.82
N GLN A 608 -1.56 20.32 22.06
CA GLN A 608 -1.65 18.99 22.67
C GLN A 608 -2.94 18.25 22.26
N SER A 609 -2.79 17.08 21.62
CA SER A 609 -3.92 16.16 21.39
C SER A 609 -4.43 15.55 22.70
N TYR A 610 -5.74 15.32 22.82
CA TYR A 610 -6.32 14.55 23.92
C TYR A 610 -5.80 13.10 24.02
N HIS A 611 -5.34 12.51 22.91
CA HIS A 611 -5.04 11.07 22.85
C HIS A 611 -3.67 10.74 22.22
N GLU A 612 -3.09 11.66 21.44
CA GLU A 612 -1.94 11.36 20.56
C GLU A 612 -0.66 12.19 20.82
N GLY A 613 -0.63 12.96 21.92
CA GLY A 613 0.50 13.81 22.29
C GLY A 613 0.48 15.19 21.63
N HIS A 614 1.51 15.99 21.92
CA HIS A 614 1.76 17.30 21.27
C HIS A 614 2.91 17.12 20.26
N GLY A 615 2.70 17.53 19.00
CA GLY A 615 3.71 17.38 17.96
C GLY A 615 4.88 18.36 18.05
N GLN A 616 4.72 19.47 18.79
CA GLN A 616 5.75 20.49 19.05
C GLN A 616 6.41 20.97 17.75
N LEU A 617 5.60 21.29 16.74
CA LEU A 617 6.02 21.72 15.41
C LEU A 617 6.92 22.96 15.46
N TYR A 618 6.52 24.00 16.20
CA TYR A 618 7.28 25.24 16.24
C TYR A 618 8.67 25.02 16.85
N GLU A 619 8.79 24.18 17.88
CA GLU A 619 10.08 23.81 18.45
C GLU A 619 10.89 22.90 17.51
N THR A 620 10.28 21.82 17.01
CA THR A 620 10.93 20.83 16.12
C THR A 620 11.43 21.43 14.80
N PHE A 621 10.77 22.49 14.30
CA PHE A 621 11.17 23.20 13.08
C PHE A 621 12.04 24.44 13.39
N GLY A 622 12.24 24.78 14.67
CA GLY A 622 12.98 25.96 15.15
C GLY A 622 12.29 27.30 14.86
N ILE A 623 10.98 27.29 14.62
CA ILE A 623 10.18 28.46 14.28
C ILE A 623 9.85 29.24 15.56
N GLY A 624 10.33 30.49 15.65
CA GLY A 624 10.01 31.34 16.80
C GLY A 624 8.52 31.68 16.87
N ARG A 625 7.85 31.35 18.00
CA ARG A 625 6.41 31.57 18.22
C ARG A 625 5.96 33.04 18.05
N GLU A 626 6.82 34.02 18.29
CA GLU A 626 6.55 35.44 17.96
C GLU A 626 6.90 35.80 16.51
N GLY A 627 7.92 35.15 15.95
CA GLY A 627 8.49 35.46 14.65
C GLY A 627 7.61 34.98 13.51
N GLY A 628 7.28 33.69 13.51
CA GLY A 628 6.62 33.03 12.39
C GLY A 628 7.45 33.01 11.10
N CYS A 629 6.96 32.29 10.10
CA CYS A 629 7.55 32.25 8.76
C CYS A 629 6.52 31.78 7.72
N VAL A 630 6.91 31.83 6.45
CA VAL A 630 6.19 31.22 5.32
C VAL A 630 7.12 30.20 4.66
N VAL A 631 6.64 29.00 4.37
CA VAL A 631 7.42 27.93 3.73
C VAL A 631 6.75 27.53 2.43
N VAL A 632 7.50 27.54 1.32
CA VAL A 632 7.01 27.09 0.02
C VAL A 632 7.48 25.67 -0.24
N LEU A 633 6.55 24.75 -0.51
CA LEU A 633 6.86 23.37 -0.90
C LEU A 633 6.48 23.10 -2.36
N ARG A 634 7.30 22.29 -3.01
CA ARG A 634 7.04 21.68 -4.31
C ARG A 634 5.95 20.60 -4.21
N PRO A 635 5.35 20.17 -5.34
CA PRO A 635 4.41 19.04 -5.38
C PRO A 635 5.02 17.69 -4.95
N ASP A 636 6.36 17.56 -4.93
CA ASP A 636 7.09 16.42 -4.39
C ASP A 636 7.44 16.53 -2.89
N GLN A 637 6.86 17.53 -2.19
CA GLN A 637 7.03 17.85 -0.76
C GLN A 637 8.44 18.35 -0.35
N TYR A 638 9.29 18.71 -1.31
CA TYR A 638 10.59 19.33 -1.01
C TYR A 638 10.47 20.84 -0.77
N ILE A 639 11.23 21.34 0.19
CA ILE A 639 11.25 22.75 0.60
C ILE A 639 11.95 23.57 -0.49
N SER A 640 11.19 24.48 -1.12
CA SER A 640 11.67 25.37 -2.17
C SER A 640 12.21 26.68 -1.60
N CYS A 641 11.56 27.23 -0.56
CA CYS A 641 11.91 28.52 0.04
C CYS A 641 11.36 28.64 1.47
N VAL A 642 12.02 29.45 2.30
CA VAL A 642 11.52 29.95 3.60
C VAL A 642 11.53 31.48 3.52
N ALA A 643 10.51 32.16 4.05
CA ALA A 643 10.37 33.62 3.95
C ALA A 643 9.83 34.26 5.23
N ALA A 644 10.16 35.54 5.42
CA ALA A 644 10.00 36.23 6.71
C ALA A 644 8.66 36.93 6.92
N ARG A 645 8.32 37.91 6.06
CA ARG A 645 7.54 39.08 6.50
C ARG A 645 6.61 39.71 5.46
N ASN A 646 6.65 39.32 4.18
CA ASN A 646 5.83 39.95 3.13
C ASN A 646 5.76 39.11 1.84
N ILE A 647 4.66 39.15 1.09
CA ILE A 647 4.53 38.48 -0.22
C ILE A 647 5.27 39.19 -1.35
N ALA A 648 5.77 40.42 -1.16
CA ALA A 648 6.74 41.02 -2.07
C ALA A 648 8.04 40.20 -2.20
N ALA A 649 8.44 39.44 -1.16
CA ALA A 649 9.52 38.46 -1.26
C ALA A 649 9.15 37.25 -2.14
N LEU A 650 7.85 36.99 -2.30
CA LEU A 650 7.25 35.97 -3.18
C LEU A 650 6.72 36.57 -4.50
N HIS A 651 6.95 37.86 -4.80
CA HIS A 651 6.79 38.43 -6.14
C HIS A 651 7.94 38.02 -7.07
N GLY A 652 9.09 37.66 -6.49
CA GLY A 652 10.06 36.75 -7.09
C GLY A 652 9.91 35.33 -6.52
N PRO A 653 8.85 34.58 -6.87
CA PRO A 653 8.87 33.14 -6.64
C PRO A 653 9.96 32.53 -7.56
N PRO A 654 10.30 31.23 -7.41
CA PRO A 654 11.20 30.55 -8.35
C PRO A 654 10.91 30.91 -9.83
N ARG A 655 11.95 31.19 -10.63
CA ARG A 655 11.79 31.89 -11.94
C ARG A 655 10.88 31.18 -12.96
N CYS A 656 10.55 29.91 -12.73
CA CYS A 656 9.64 29.08 -13.51
C CYS A 656 8.19 29.58 -13.59
N TRP A 657 7.75 30.47 -12.70
CA TRP A 657 6.36 30.95 -12.62
C TRP A 657 6.06 32.14 -13.55
N LEU A 658 6.89 32.44 -14.54
CA LEU A 658 6.60 33.53 -15.49
C LEU A 658 5.80 33.00 -16.68
N PRO A 659 4.56 33.48 -16.93
CA PRO A 659 3.83 33.10 -18.14
C PRO A 659 4.51 33.71 -19.37
N SER A 660 4.60 32.92 -20.44
CA SER A 660 4.93 33.44 -21.77
C SER A 660 3.83 34.42 -22.20
N GLN A 661 4.20 35.61 -22.66
CA GLN A 661 3.20 36.60 -23.08
C GLN A 661 2.44 36.11 -24.31
N PRO A 662 1.09 36.16 -24.33
CA PRO A 662 0.31 35.82 -25.51
C PRO A 662 0.59 36.85 -26.62
N ARG A 663 1.37 36.43 -27.63
CA ARG A 663 1.63 37.28 -28.81
C ARG A 663 0.32 37.47 -29.58
N ARG A 664 -0.19 38.71 -29.57
CA ARG A 664 -1.34 39.11 -30.40
C ARG A 664 -1.06 38.77 -31.86
N THR A 665 -1.87 37.88 -32.43
CA THR A 665 -1.87 37.55 -33.85
C THR A 665 -2.45 38.70 -34.66
N ALA A 666 -1.61 39.67 -34.99
CA ALA A 666 -1.96 40.78 -35.87
C ALA A 666 -2.13 40.27 -37.32
N ALA A 667 -3.36 39.88 -37.67
CA ALA A 667 -3.71 39.54 -39.04
C ALA A 667 -3.71 40.80 -39.93
N GLN A 668 -2.64 40.99 -40.71
CA GLN A 668 -2.63 41.91 -41.84
C GLN A 668 -2.04 41.24 -43.08
N SER A 669 -2.77 41.36 -44.18
CA SER A 669 -2.35 40.94 -45.51
C SER A 669 -1.34 41.92 -46.12
N ASN A 670 -0.26 41.41 -46.74
CA ASN A 670 -0.06 41.67 -48.17
C ASN A 670 1.03 40.83 -48.86
N ASN A 671 0.94 40.85 -50.19
CA ASN A 671 1.70 40.02 -51.12
C ASN A 671 3.20 40.36 -51.28
N ASN A 672 3.92 39.35 -51.77
CA ASN A 672 4.96 39.40 -52.81
C ASN A 672 6.43 39.81 -52.53
N THR A 673 7.30 38.84 -52.85
CA THR A 673 8.53 38.92 -53.69
C THR A 673 9.92 39.29 -53.12
N LYS A 674 10.87 38.42 -53.52
CA LYS A 674 12.31 38.64 -53.85
C LYS A 674 13.39 38.70 -52.75
N GLN A 675 14.16 37.60 -52.71
CA GLN A 675 15.62 37.49 -52.50
C GLN A 675 16.47 38.34 -53.49
N PRO A 676 17.83 38.40 -53.45
CA PRO A 676 18.82 37.80 -52.50
C PRO A 676 19.98 38.75 -52.04
N GLN A 677 21.04 38.14 -51.44
CA GLN A 677 22.45 38.60 -51.28
C GLN A 677 22.79 39.42 -50.01
N ILE A 678 23.58 38.92 -49.04
CA ILE A 678 25.03 38.54 -48.98
C ILE A 678 25.97 39.73 -48.69
N ALA A 679 26.59 39.75 -47.50
CA ALA A 679 28.02 40.13 -47.28
C ALA A 679 28.53 39.93 -45.84
N LYS A 680 29.71 39.28 -45.71
CA LYS A 680 30.82 39.50 -44.74
C LYS A 680 30.61 39.31 -43.21
N LYS A 681 31.34 38.33 -42.65
CA LYS A 681 31.91 38.35 -41.27
C LYS A 681 33.10 39.35 -41.20
N PRO A 682 33.57 39.76 -40.00
CA PRO A 682 34.70 39.04 -39.38
C PRO A 682 34.48 38.71 -37.88
N SER A 683 35.55 38.48 -37.12
CA SER A 683 35.57 37.65 -35.90
C SER A 683 35.82 38.36 -34.56
N ALA A 684 35.23 37.78 -33.49
CA ALA A 684 35.72 37.68 -32.12
C ALA A 684 36.01 38.96 -31.28
N CYS A 685 35.29 39.12 -30.16
CA CYS A 685 35.92 39.41 -28.85
C CYS A 685 35.03 39.08 -27.63
N HIS A 686 35.69 38.68 -26.53
CA HIS A 686 35.38 38.73 -25.09
C HIS A 686 34.00 39.12 -24.50
N SER A 687 33.74 38.49 -23.33
CA SER A 687 33.06 39.01 -22.13
C SER A 687 31.53 39.17 -22.09
N GLN A 688 30.81 38.04 -21.96
CA GLN A 688 29.46 38.03 -21.35
C GLN A 688 29.56 37.82 -19.83
N SER A 689 29.66 38.92 -19.07
CA SER A 689 29.64 38.91 -17.59
C SER A 689 29.03 40.17 -16.95
N LYS A 690 28.61 41.17 -17.76
CA LYS A 690 28.01 42.42 -17.26
C LYS A 690 26.79 42.86 -18.10
N MET A 691 25.65 42.20 -17.90
CA MET A 691 24.37 42.67 -18.48
C MET A 691 23.12 42.35 -17.64
N TYR A 692 23.24 42.15 -16.32
CA TYR A 692 22.11 41.85 -15.43
C TYR A 692 22.16 42.64 -14.09
N SER A 693 22.26 43.96 -14.17
CA SER A 693 21.98 44.87 -13.04
C SER A 693 21.18 46.12 -13.43
N ALA A 694 21.43 46.67 -14.62
CA ALA A 694 20.92 47.97 -15.06
C ALA A 694 19.40 48.08 -15.29
N GLN A 695 18.64 46.98 -15.33
CA GLN A 695 17.19 47.00 -15.55
C GLN A 695 16.34 46.92 -14.27
N ILE A 696 16.95 46.60 -13.12
CA ILE A 696 16.22 46.53 -11.83
C ILE A 696 16.23 47.91 -11.13
N GLU A 697 17.38 48.59 -11.12
CA GLU A 697 17.48 49.96 -10.59
C GLU A 697 16.62 50.97 -11.37
N ALA A 698 16.50 50.79 -12.69
CA ALA A 698 15.70 51.65 -13.56
C ALA A 698 14.19 51.62 -13.27
N TRP A 699 13.66 50.52 -12.72
CA TRP A 699 12.26 50.41 -12.34
C TRP A 699 12.01 50.99 -10.94
N ILE A 700 12.93 50.72 -10.00
CA ILE A 700 12.85 51.21 -8.61
C ILE A 700 12.90 52.75 -8.53
N GLN A 701 13.59 53.42 -9.47
CA GLN A 701 13.62 54.89 -9.55
C GLN A 701 12.40 55.54 -10.23
N GLN A 702 11.42 54.79 -10.74
CA GLN A 702 10.24 55.36 -11.43
C GLN A 702 8.94 55.40 -10.59
N VAL A 703 8.95 54.89 -9.35
CA VAL A 703 7.73 54.72 -8.54
C VAL A 703 7.72 55.58 -7.27
N ILE A 704 8.82 56.26 -6.91
CA ILE A 704 8.89 57.12 -5.70
C ILE A 704 9.60 58.46 -5.99
N ASP A 705 8.84 59.47 -6.42
CA ASP A 705 8.93 60.86 -5.91
C ASP A 705 7.70 61.71 -6.33
N PRO A 706 6.81 62.11 -5.41
CA PRO A 706 5.81 63.15 -5.65
C PRO A 706 6.40 64.56 -5.47
N SER A 707 7.33 64.93 -6.36
CA SER A 707 7.84 66.29 -6.64
C SER A 707 8.72 67.00 -5.59
N SER A 708 10.01 67.17 -5.92
CA SER A 708 10.66 68.47 -6.24
C SER A 708 12.11 68.68 -5.73
N LEU A 709 12.87 69.38 -6.58
CA LEU A 709 14.30 69.75 -6.52
C LEU A 709 14.70 70.66 -5.31
N PRO A 710 16.01 70.99 -5.10
CA PRO A 710 17.23 70.15 -5.10
C PRO A 710 18.27 70.56 -3.99
N ARG A 711 19.35 69.78 -3.77
CA ARG A 711 20.80 70.21 -3.70
C ARG A 711 21.77 69.25 -2.99
N ASN A 712 23.05 69.34 -3.40
CA ASN A 712 24.31 69.10 -2.66
C ASN A 712 24.52 67.74 -1.96
N SER A 713 25.40 66.84 -2.43
CA SER A 713 26.89 66.86 -2.33
C SER A 713 27.42 66.67 -0.88
N SER A 714 28.44 65.84 -0.58
CA SER A 714 29.51 65.31 -1.44
C SER A 714 30.29 64.08 -0.88
N SER A 715 30.68 63.18 -1.80
CA SER A 715 32.03 62.57 -1.92
C SER A 715 32.71 61.68 -0.83
N ARG A 716 33.23 60.53 -1.32
CA ARG A 716 34.62 60.02 -1.20
C ARG A 716 35.14 59.30 0.09
N ASN A 717 35.45 58.01 -0.14
CA ASN A 717 36.77 57.35 0.03
C ASN A 717 37.32 56.83 1.40
N ARG A 718 37.53 55.50 1.40
CA ARG A 718 38.81 54.77 1.64
C ARG A 718 39.37 54.49 3.07
N LYS A 719 39.68 53.19 3.24
CA LYS A 719 40.90 52.55 3.81
C LYS A 719 41.10 52.40 5.35
N ARG A 720 40.95 51.14 5.78
CA ARG A 720 41.91 50.27 6.53
C ARG A 720 42.66 50.80 7.79
N LYS A 721 42.33 50.11 8.91
CA LYS A 721 43.23 49.46 9.92
C LYS A 721 44.07 50.29 10.93
N PHE A 722 43.67 50.16 12.22
CA PHE A 722 44.51 49.85 13.43
C PHE A 722 45.59 50.87 13.90
N PRO A 723 46.19 50.70 15.10
CA PRO A 723 45.64 50.29 16.42
C PRO A 723 46.20 51.13 17.61
N HIS A 724 45.72 50.94 18.86
CA HIS A 724 46.55 50.76 20.08
C HIS A 724 45.74 50.40 21.35
N ALA A 725 46.43 50.18 22.48
CA ALA A 725 45.91 49.61 23.74
C ALA A 725 46.47 50.36 24.99
N GLN A 726 46.54 49.70 26.16
CA GLN A 726 47.05 50.14 27.50
C GLN A 726 45.99 50.78 28.44
N HIS A 727 46.02 50.61 29.78
CA HIS A 727 46.98 49.92 30.70
C HIS A 727 46.30 49.50 32.05
N HIS A 728 46.74 48.37 32.65
CA HIS A 728 47.01 48.10 34.10
C HIS A 728 45.96 48.35 35.23
N HIS A 729 46.02 47.74 36.44
CA HIS A 729 46.87 46.67 37.02
C HIS A 729 46.14 45.95 38.21
N ASP A 730 46.37 44.64 38.45
CA ASP A 730 46.94 44.06 39.71
C ASP A 730 46.76 42.53 39.88
N HIS A 731 47.56 41.93 40.79
CA HIS A 731 48.01 40.52 40.83
C HIS A 731 48.73 40.20 42.18
N PRO A 732 49.23 38.97 42.50
CA PRO A 732 49.00 37.61 41.95
C PRO A 732 48.91 36.47 43.04
N THR A 733 49.02 35.20 42.60
CA THR A 733 49.40 33.93 43.30
C THR A 733 48.29 33.05 43.92
N GLY A 734 48.36 31.70 43.89
CA GLY A 734 49.24 30.83 43.07
C GLY A 734 49.19 29.30 43.37
N LEU A 735 49.27 28.48 42.30
CA LEU A 735 49.76 27.08 42.19
C LEU A 735 49.03 25.84 42.79
N SER A 736 48.98 24.79 41.93
CA SER A 736 49.13 23.32 42.18
C SER A 736 47.94 22.42 42.62
N SER A 737 48.05 21.14 42.22
CA SER A 737 47.11 20.00 42.33
C SER A 737 47.88 18.74 42.85
N PRO A 738 47.32 17.50 43.01
CA PRO A 738 45.95 17.03 42.81
C PRO A 738 45.30 16.27 44.04
N PRO A 739 44.97 14.95 44.09
CA PRO A 739 43.78 14.40 44.83
C PRO A 739 44.17 13.64 46.16
N PRO A 740 43.32 12.85 46.89
CA PRO A 740 41.92 12.40 46.66
C PRO A 740 40.93 12.34 47.90
N SER A 741 39.70 11.88 47.65
CA SER A 741 38.73 11.14 48.52
C SER A 741 38.72 11.23 50.08
N ASN A 742 37.57 11.57 50.71
CA ASN A 742 36.75 10.67 51.58
C ASN A 742 35.64 11.35 52.46
N MET A 743 34.57 10.57 52.70
CA MET A 743 33.73 10.37 53.93
C MET A 743 33.02 11.49 54.76
N ASN A 744 31.70 11.26 54.92
CA ASN A 744 30.89 11.17 56.16
C ASN A 744 30.33 12.39 56.94
N SER A 745 29.11 12.14 57.51
CA SER A 745 28.48 12.74 58.72
C SER A 745 28.13 14.24 58.66
N SER A 746 27.11 14.82 59.32
CA SER A 746 25.93 14.45 60.15
C SER A 746 25.35 15.80 60.67
N THR A 747 24.14 16.06 61.19
CA THR A 747 22.92 15.30 61.59
C THR A 747 21.80 16.33 61.87
N SER A 748 20.52 15.92 61.84
CA SER A 748 19.33 16.49 62.55
C SER A 748 19.02 18.00 62.48
N SER A 749 17.78 18.48 62.38
CA SER A 749 16.43 17.93 62.10
C SER A 749 15.50 19.16 61.87
N ASP A 750 14.16 19.19 61.84
CA ASP A 750 13.00 18.30 62.06
C ASP A 750 11.81 18.92 61.27
N ALA A 751 10.69 18.27 60.90
CA ALA A 751 10.20 16.90 61.07
C ALA A 751 9.31 16.52 59.85
N ASP A 752 8.38 15.58 60.01
CA ASP A 752 7.42 15.05 59.01
C ASP A 752 6.08 14.71 59.75
N PRO A 753 4.89 14.52 59.12
CA PRO A 753 4.66 13.35 58.26
C PRO A 753 3.65 13.51 57.09
N GLU A 754 4.01 13.04 55.88
CA GLU A 754 3.03 12.34 55.02
C GLU A 754 3.64 11.10 54.31
N ALA A 755 2.82 10.11 53.97
CA ALA A 755 3.28 8.71 53.87
C ALA A 755 4.09 8.37 52.60
N THR A 756 5.17 7.59 52.78
CA THR A 756 6.15 7.21 51.74
C THR A 756 5.89 5.85 51.06
N PRO A 757 6.52 5.54 49.90
CA PRO A 757 6.01 4.56 48.92
C PRO A 757 6.86 3.27 48.74
N ARG A 758 6.52 2.52 47.66
CA ARG A 758 7.23 1.40 46.99
C ARG A 758 8.72 1.16 47.32
N ALA A 759 9.10 -0.12 47.44
CA ALA A 759 10.46 -0.61 47.13
C ALA A 759 10.46 -2.08 46.61
N SER A 760 11.62 -2.53 46.09
CA SER A 760 11.80 -3.65 45.15
C SER A 760 12.44 -4.95 45.70
N ILE A 761 12.11 -6.08 45.05
CA ILE A 761 12.91 -7.30 44.70
C ILE A 761 14.17 -7.65 45.54
N PRO A 762 14.37 -8.93 45.94
CA PRO A 762 15.54 -9.67 45.42
C PRO A 762 15.25 -11.14 45.03
N SER A 763 16.21 -11.79 44.35
CA SER A 763 16.10 -13.14 43.77
C SER A 763 16.88 -14.22 44.54
N LYS A 764 16.60 -15.52 44.29
CA LYS A 764 17.50 -16.65 44.63
C LYS A 764 17.17 -17.93 43.85
N ARG A 765 18.22 -18.73 43.54
CA ARG A 765 18.13 -20.09 42.94
C ARG A 765 18.04 -21.18 44.02
N ARG A 766 17.35 -22.28 43.73
CA ARG A 766 17.82 -23.64 44.11
C ARG A 766 17.22 -24.73 43.20
N ARG A 767 17.91 -25.87 43.10
CA ARG A 767 17.44 -27.13 42.47
C ARG A 767 17.01 -28.11 43.56
N LEU A 768 16.14 -29.06 43.19
CA LEU A 768 15.97 -30.47 43.60
C LEU A 768 14.53 -30.88 43.16
N ALA A 769 14.10 -32.12 42.91
CA ALA A 769 14.65 -33.37 42.38
C ALA A 769 13.76 -34.53 42.91
N ASN A 770 13.59 -35.59 42.11
CA ASN A 770 13.02 -36.92 42.43
C ASN A 770 11.51 -37.04 42.71
N ASP A 771 10.84 -37.74 41.78
CA ASP A 771 10.17 -39.04 41.94
C ASP A 771 9.33 -39.36 43.19
N ALA A 772 8.07 -39.73 42.92
CA ALA A 772 7.44 -40.93 43.50
C ALA A 772 6.44 -41.53 42.49
N ALA A 773 6.40 -42.86 42.38
CA ALA A 773 5.46 -43.59 41.52
C ALA A 773 4.74 -44.68 42.33
N LEU A 774 3.55 -45.09 41.89
CA LEU A 774 2.85 -46.26 42.43
C LEU A 774 1.95 -46.92 41.37
N ASN A 775 2.05 -48.25 41.27
CA ASN A 775 1.31 -49.10 40.32
C ASN A 775 0.19 -49.88 41.05
N LEU A 776 -0.84 -50.34 40.31
CA LEU A 776 -1.72 -51.52 40.52
C LEU A 776 -2.84 -51.46 39.46
N HIS A 777 -3.41 -52.53 38.89
CA HIS A 777 -2.88 -53.87 38.59
C HIS A 777 -3.72 -54.54 37.45
N LEU A 778 -3.33 -55.73 37.00
CA LEU A 778 -3.92 -56.47 35.86
C LEU A 778 -5.29 -57.14 36.16
N GLN A 779 -6.10 -57.38 35.11
CA GLN A 779 -6.69 -58.71 34.80
C GLN A 779 -7.37 -58.81 33.41
N HIS A 780 -7.39 -60.03 32.84
CA HIS A 780 -8.14 -60.50 31.65
C HIS A 780 -9.11 -61.63 32.06
N PRO A 781 -10.21 -61.87 31.33
CA PRO A 781 -10.33 -62.96 30.33
C PRO A 781 -10.69 -62.42 28.91
N SER A 782 -10.61 -63.14 27.76
CA SER A 782 -11.22 -64.41 27.28
C SER A 782 -12.76 -64.34 27.11
N GLU A 783 -13.40 -64.70 25.98
CA GLU A 783 -12.92 -65.16 24.65
C GLU A 783 -14.01 -64.96 23.54
N HIS A 784 -14.28 -65.71 22.45
CA HIS A 784 -13.96 -67.07 21.96
C HIS A 784 -14.18 -67.24 20.41
N LEU A 785 -14.34 -68.49 19.95
CA LEU A 785 -14.69 -69.08 18.61
C LEU A 785 -15.98 -68.51 17.94
N ASN A 786 -16.32 -68.65 16.63
CA ASN A 786 -15.72 -69.23 15.39
C ASN A 786 -16.43 -68.58 14.13
N ASP A 787 -16.47 -69.02 12.84
CA ASP A 787 -16.07 -70.22 12.07
C ASP A 787 -15.84 -69.90 10.55
N ASP A 788 -15.72 -70.91 9.67
CA ASP A 788 -15.52 -70.87 8.18
C ASP A 788 -16.65 -71.72 7.46
N PRO A 789 -16.61 -72.20 6.18
CA PRO A 789 -15.82 -71.83 4.98
C PRO A 789 -16.61 -71.73 3.64
N SER A 790 -16.04 -71.02 2.64
CA SER A 790 -16.06 -71.47 1.22
C SER A 790 -15.05 -70.71 0.33
N THR A 791 -14.05 -71.41 -0.23
CA THR A 791 -13.05 -70.91 -1.21
C THR A 791 -13.31 -71.50 -2.63
N PRO A 792 -12.76 -70.96 -3.74
CA PRO A 792 -11.31 -70.86 -4.09
C PRO A 792 -10.92 -69.48 -4.70
N THR A 793 -9.70 -69.12 -5.16
CA THR A 793 -8.32 -69.68 -5.26
C THR A 793 -7.33 -68.47 -5.26
N ARG A 794 -6.12 -68.52 -4.68
CA ARG A 794 -4.81 -69.02 -5.19
C ARG A 794 -4.32 -68.32 -6.48
N SER A 795 -3.10 -67.78 -6.61
CA SER A 795 -1.79 -67.98 -5.91
C SER A 795 -1.12 -66.66 -5.48
N THR A 796 -0.65 -66.47 -4.22
CA THR A 796 0.68 -66.82 -3.64
C THR A 796 1.90 -66.38 -4.47
N LYS A 797 2.86 -65.53 -4.03
CA LYS A 797 3.55 -65.16 -2.75
C LYS A 797 4.80 -65.98 -2.36
N THR A 798 5.91 -65.25 -2.20
CA THR A 798 6.99 -65.36 -1.16
C THR A 798 7.63 -63.96 -1.07
N SER A 799 7.72 -63.21 0.05
CA SER A 799 8.34 -63.44 1.39
C SER A 799 9.88 -63.59 1.32
N THR A 800 10.69 -63.03 2.22
CA THR A 800 10.49 -62.27 3.50
C THR A 800 11.26 -60.92 3.42
N THR A 801 11.42 -60.00 4.40
CA THR A 801 10.90 -59.62 5.75
C THR A 801 11.25 -58.11 5.92
N GLY A 802 10.81 -57.30 6.88
CA GLY A 802 9.93 -57.41 8.06
C GLY A 802 10.02 -56.10 8.87
N ALA A 803 9.01 -55.74 9.71
CA ALA A 803 8.99 -54.43 10.39
C ALA A 803 8.17 -54.41 11.69
N SER A 804 8.63 -53.67 12.71
CA SER A 804 7.82 -53.27 13.87
C SER A 804 7.05 -51.97 13.56
N LYS A 805 5.75 -51.94 13.89
CA LYS A 805 4.88 -50.78 13.66
C LYS A 805 4.77 -49.93 14.93
N SER A 806 5.13 -48.65 14.85
CA SER A 806 4.54 -47.64 15.74
C SER A 806 3.15 -47.24 15.22
N ALA A 807 2.26 -46.83 16.12
CA ALA A 807 0.87 -46.52 15.75
C ALA A 807 0.80 -45.21 14.94
N ARG A 808 0.36 -45.31 13.68
CA ARG A 808 0.07 -44.15 12.83
C ARG A 808 -1.31 -43.62 13.17
N SER A 809 -1.38 -42.48 13.87
CA SER A 809 -2.65 -41.79 14.10
C SER A 809 -3.34 -41.48 12.77
N ARG A 810 -4.63 -41.84 12.66
CA ARG A 810 -5.45 -41.42 11.52
C ARG A 810 -5.75 -39.94 11.68
N SER A 811 -5.42 -39.14 10.67
CA SER A 811 -5.83 -37.74 10.58
C SER A 811 -7.36 -37.67 10.60
N PRO A 812 -7.97 -36.69 11.28
CA PRO A 812 -9.35 -36.33 11.01
C PRO A 812 -9.53 -36.01 9.53
N VAL A 813 -10.57 -36.63 8.95
CA VAL A 813 -11.69 -35.99 8.25
C VAL A 813 -11.39 -34.70 7.48
N LYS A 814 -11.75 -34.68 6.18
CA LYS A 814 -11.53 -33.54 5.27
C LYS A 814 -12.61 -33.29 4.21
N ASN A 815 -13.65 -34.12 4.07
CA ASN A 815 -14.57 -34.04 2.92
C ASN A 815 -16.04 -34.37 3.27
N MET A 816 -16.93 -34.22 2.28
CA MET A 816 -18.36 -34.46 2.40
C MET A 816 -18.76 -35.89 2.79
N ALA A 817 -17.95 -36.92 2.49
CA ALA A 817 -18.24 -38.28 2.92
C ALA A 817 -18.07 -38.45 4.44
N ASP A 818 -17.17 -37.69 5.07
CA ASP A 818 -17.01 -37.69 6.52
C ASP A 818 -18.22 -37.04 7.24
N LEU A 819 -18.86 -36.05 6.61
CA LEU A 819 -20.10 -35.41 7.08
C LEU A 819 -21.35 -36.31 6.97
N ALA A 820 -21.35 -37.24 6.01
CA ALA A 820 -22.35 -38.31 5.95
C ALA A 820 -22.19 -39.36 7.07
N LEU A 821 -21.04 -39.36 7.76
CA LEU A 821 -20.71 -40.22 8.91
C LEU A 821 -20.70 -39.46 10.24
N ALA A 822 -21.25 -38.24 10.29
CA ALA A 822 -21.44 -37.49 11.53
C ALA A 822 -22.50 -38.15 12.44
N GLU A 823 -22.44 -37.89 13.76
CA GLU A 823 -23.46 -38.30 14.74
C GLU A 823 -24.88 -37.86 14.32
N LYS A 824 -24.97 -36.74 13.58
CA LYS A 824 -26.13 -36.33 12.80
C LYS A 824 -25.71 -36.07 11.35
N PRO A 825 -25.95 -37.00 10.40
CA PRO A 825 -25.48 -36.86 9.03
C PRO A 825 -26.03 -35.62 8.31
N VAL A 826 -25.18 -34.96 7.53
CA VAL A 826 -25.60 -33.88 6.61
C VAL A 826 -25.71 -34.44 5.19
N ARG A 827 -26.79 -34.12 4.46
CA ARG A 827 -27.05 -34.60 3.09
C ARG A 827 -27.43 -33.45 2.16
N PHE A 828 -26.80 -33.36 1.00
CA PHE A 828 -27.26 -32.48 -0.08
C PHE A 828 -28.31 -33.20 -0.93
N THR A 829 -29.38 -32.49 -1.28
CA THR A 829 -30.45 -32.98 -2.17
C THR A 829 -30.98 -31.86 -3.05
N TYR A 830 -31.50 -32.19 -4.23
CA TYR A 830 -32.19 -31.24 -5.10
C TYR A 830 -33.69 -31.22 -4.80
N LEU A 831 -34.31 -30.05 -4.85
CA LEU A 831 -35.76 -29.90 -4.67
C LEU A 831 -36.52 -30.62 -5.80
N LYS A 832 -37.31 -31.64 -5.46
CA LYS A 832 -38.03 -32.47 -6.45
C LYS A 832 -39.37 -31.89 -6.87
N SER A 833 -40.13 -31.33 -5.93
CA SER A 833 -41.43 -30.71 -6.18
C SER A 833 -41.65 -29.47 -5.31
N ARG A 834 -42.49 -28.54 -5.79
CA ARG A 834 -42.97 -27.40 -5.02
C ARG A 834 -43.84 -27.80 -3.81
N GLY A 835 -44.41 -29.01 -3.83
CA GLY A 835 -45.16 -29.56 -2.71
C GLY A 835 -44.28 -29.83 -1.49
N ASP A 836 -43.01 -30.21 -1.72
CA ASP A 836 -42.05 -30.67 -0.70
C ASP A 836 -41.41 -29.52 0.10
N LEU A 837 -41.73 -28.27 -0.24
CA LEU A 837 -41.14 -27.09 0.40
C LEU A 837 -41.64 -26.92 1.85
N PRO A 838 -40.75 -26.57 2.82
CA PRO A 838 -41.15 -26.11 4.15
C PRO A 838 -41.98 -24.82 4.07
N ALA A 839 -43.01 -24.70 4.91
CA ALA A 839 -44.02 -23.64 4.79
C ALA A 839 -43.46 -22.23 5.04
N ASP A 840 -42.54 -22.12 5.99
CA ASP A 840 -41.78 -20.94 6.41
C ASP A 840 -40.93 -20.29 5.30
N VAL A 841 -40.61 -21.02 4.23
CA VAL A 841 -39.86 -20.50 3.07
C VAL A 841 -40.66 -20.46 1.77
N LYS A 842 -41.92 -20.91 1.75
CA LYS A 842 -42.78 -20.86 0.53
C LYS A 842 -42.99 -19.44 0.02
N SER A 843 -43.20 -18.48 0.92
CA SER A 843 -43.36 -17.07 0.55
C SER A 843 -42.07 -16.51 -0.06
N LEU A 844 -40.94 -16.66 0.64
CA LEU A 844 -39.61 -16.25 0.18
C LEU A 844 -39.28 -16.79 -1.23
N LEU A 845 -39.50 -18.09 -1.46
CA LEU A 845 -39.20 -18.73 -2.75
C LEU A 845 -40.14 -18.32 -3.89
N ASN A 846 -41.39 -17.91 -3.59
CA ASN A 846 -42.27 -17.34 -4.60
C ASN A 846 -41.78 -15.96 -5.06
N HIS A 847 -41.36 -15.10 -4.12
CA HIS A 847 -40.81 -13.78 -4.44
C HIS A 847 -39.46 -13.87 -5.17
N ILE A 848 -38.54 -14.74 -4.73
CA ILE A 848 -37.29 -15.01 -5.46
C ILE A 848 -37.58 -15.51 -6.89
N LYS A 849 -38.65 -16.27 -7.11
CA LYS A 849 -39.08 -16.70 -8.45
C LYS A 849 -39.77 -15.59 -9.27
N MET A 850 -40.29 -14.54 -8.64
CA MET A 850 -40.79 -13.32 -9.31
C MET A 850 -39.63 -12.42 -9.75
N VAL A 851 -38.67 -12.18 -8.85
CA VAL A 851 -37.38 -11.51 -9.11
C VAL A 851 -36.60 -12.21 -10.23
N GLY A 852 -36.53 -13.54 -10.20
CA GLY A 852 -35.94 -14.34 -11.28
C GLY A 852 -36.69 -14.25 -12.62
N SER A 853 -37.98 -13.89 -12.61
CA SER A 853 -38.75 -13.54 -13.81
C SER A 853 -38.68 -12.05 -14.19
N GLY A 854 -37.80 -11.28 -13.54
CA GLY A 854 -37.56 -9.86 -13.83
C GLY A 854 -38.46 -8.87 -13.11
N ARG A 855 -39.46 -9.32 -12.35
CA ARG A 855 -40.46 -8.44 -11.70
C ARG A 855 -40.03 -7.99 -10.31
N ASP A 856 -40.41 -6.78 -9.94
CA ASP A 856 -40.08 -6.14 -8.65
C ASP A 856 -38.56 -6.06 -8.38
N ILE A 857 -37.76 -5.60 -9.38
CA ILE A 857 -36.28 -5.56 -9.29
C ILE A 857 -35.64 -4.17 -9.38
N LEU A 858 -36.28 -3.17 -10.01
CA LEU A 858 -35.77 -1.79 -10.10
C LEU A 858 -36.59 -0.83 -9.23
N PRO A 859 -35.99 0.08 -8.44
CA PRO A 859 -36.73 1.22 -7.90
C PRO A 859 -37.34 2.05 -9.04
N GLU A 860 -38.58 2.52 -8.90
CA GLU A 860 -39.27 3.36 -9.90
C GLU A 860 -38.39 4.46 -10.55
N PRO A 861 -37.60 5.28 -9.80
CA PRO A 861 -36.80 6.36 -10.41
C PRO A 861 -35.57 5.89 -11.21
N VAL A 862 -35.27 4.59 -11.21
CA VAL A 862 -34.03 4.00 -11.76
C VAL A 862 -34.26 3.31 -13.10
N VAL A 863 -35.52 3.06 -13.51
CA VAL A 863 -35.86 2.39 -14.77
C VAL A 863 -35.21 3.10 -15.97
N ASP A 864 -35.44 4.41 -16.10
CA ASP A 864 -34.83 5.27 -17.13
C ASP A 864 -33.29 5.24 -17.08
N MET A 865 -32.71 5.22 -15.88
CA MET A 865 -31.25 5.22 -15.67
C MET A 865 -30.61 3.91 -16.17
N VAL A 866 -31.25 2.77 -15.91
CA VAL A 866 -30.82 1.46 -16.40
C VAL A 866 -30.94 1.41 -17.92
N GLN A 867 -32.09 1.77 -18.48
CA GLN A 867 -32.31 1.80 -19.93
C GLN A 867 -31.28 2.70 -20.65
N ALA A 868 -31.03 3.90 -20.13
CA ALA A 868 -30.03 4.81 -20.69
C ALA A 868 -28.59 4.25 -20.63
N SER A 869 -28.27 3.47 -19.59
CA SER A 869 -26.92 2.91 -19.41
C SER A 869 -26.59 1.70 -20.31
N LEU A 870 -27.60 1.05 -20.89
CA LEU A 870 -27.44 -0.15 -21.72
C LEU A 870 -27.24 0.18 -23.22
N GLY A 871 -27.40 1.45 -23.64
CA GLY A 871 -27.08 1.95 -24.98
C GLY A 871 -28.05 1.53 -26.10
N LEU A 872 -28.84 0.49 -25.87
CA LEU A 872 -30.04 0.09 -26.61
C LEU A 872 -31.12 -0.20 -25.57
N MET A 873 -32.40 -0.10 -25.95
CA MET A 873 -33.48 -0.61 -25.08
C MET A 873 -33.37 -2.13 -25.01
N ASP A 874 -32.98 -2.62 -23.84
CA ASP A 874 -33.02 -4.02 -23.47
C ASP A 874 -34.49 -4.47 -23.37
N PRO A 875 -34.94 -5.44 -24.19
CA PRO A 875 -36.34 -5.87 -24.20
C PRO A 875 -36.78 -6.53 -22.87
N ASP A 876 -35.85 -6.89 -21.98
CA ASP A 876 -36.15 -7.42 -20.65
C ASP A 876 -36.42 -6.31 -19.60
N VAL A 877 -36.36 -5.01 -19.97
CA VAL A 877 -36.59 -3.86 -19.07
C VAL A 877 -37.84 -3.07 -19.45
N THR A 878 -38.93 -3.43 -18.77
CA THR A 878 -40.31 -2.91 -18.90
C THR A 878 -40.81 -2.30 -17.59
N ASP A 879 -42.00 -1.68 -17.60
CA ASP A 879 -42.64 -1.13 -16.40
C ASP A 879 -42.87 -2.20 -15.31
N ASP A 880 -43.16 -3.45 -15.70
CA ASP A 880 -43.36 -4.61 -14.80
C ASP A 880 -42.09 -4.99 -14.01
N ASN A 881 -40.92 -4.44 -14.35
CA ASN A 881 -39.67 -4.64 -13.61
C ASN A 881 -39.54 -3.69 -12.40
N SER A 882 -40.38 -2.65 -12.31
CA SER A 882 -40.27 -1.58 -11.31
C SER A 882 -40.94 -1.91 -9.96
N TYR A 883 -40.55 -1.20 -8.90
CA TYR A 883 -41.23 -1.23 -7.60
C TYR A 883 -41.16 0.12 -6.86
N SER A 884 -42.18 0.37 -6.04
CA SER A 884 -42.22 1.48 -5.07
C SER A 884 -41.39 1.16 -3.83
N LYS A 885 -40.66 2.14 -3.29
CA LYS A 885 -39.77 1.95 -2.11
C LYS A 885 -40.47 1.29 -0.91
N ASN A 886 -41.78 1.52 -0.75
CA ASN A 886 -42.62 0.97 0.31
C ASN A 886 -42.67 -0.57 0.33
N LEU A 887 -42.28 -1.27 -0.75
CA LEU A 887 -42.25 -2.73 -0.83
C LEU A 887 -41.39 -3.39 0.27
N TRP A 888 -40.36 -2.70 0.76
CA TRP A 888 -39.40 -3.24 1.74
C TRP A 888 -39.73 -2.89 3.20
N THR A 889 -40.88 -2.26 3.47
CA THR A 889 -41.31 -1.90 4.84
C THR A 889 -41.58 -3.15 5.68
N VAL A 890 -41.04 -3.23 6.90
CA VAL A 890 -41.21 -4.39 7.80
C VAL A 890 -41.57 -4.00 9.24
N GLY A 891 -42.62 -4.62 9.76
CA GLY A 891 -43.09 -4.46 11.14
C GLY A 891 -43.97 -3.22 11.38
N ASN A 892 -44.19 -2.88 12.65
CA ASN A 892 -45.05 -1.76 13.07
C ASN A 892 -44.36 -0.38 13.04
N GLY A 893 -43.22 -0.25 12.34
CA GLY A 893 -42.58 1.05 12.10
C GLY A 893 -43.20 1.70 10.85
N SER A 894 -43.66 2.95 10.97
CA SER A 894 -44.37 3.65 9.90
C SER A 894 -43.48 4.18 8.77
N ASP A 895 -42.17 4.21 8.99
CA ASP A 895 -41.25 5.05 8.22
C ASP A 895 -40.29 4.15 7.42
N VAL A 896 -40.37 4.22 6.09
CA VAL A 896 -39.35 3.66 5.21
C VAL A 896 -38.05 4.43 5.43
N ILE A 897 -36.95 3.72 5.69
CA ILE A 897 -35.61 4.32 5.71
C ILE A 897 -35.30 4.76 4.29
N ASP A 898 -35.36 6.06 4.02
CA ASP A 898 -35.12 6.58 2.67
C ASP A 898 -33.64 6.48 2.28
N TRP A 899 -33.36 5.86 1.14
CA TRP A 899 -32.01 5.63 0.63
C TRP A 899 -31.81 6.24 -0.76
N ASP A 900 -30.61 6.73 -1.06
CA ASP A 900 -30.32 7.32 -2.37
C ASP A 900 -30.23 6.23 -3.46
N VAL A 901 -31.26 6.17 -4.29
CA VAL A 901 -31.33 5.26 -5.44
C VAL A 901 -30.30 5.60 -6.52
N ASN A 902 -29.78 6.82 -6.55
CA ASN A 902 -28.69 7.22 -7.46
C ASN A 902 -27.34 6.67 -7.00
N ASP A 903 -27.06 6.64 -5.69
CA ASP A 903 -25.85 6.03 -5.16
C ASP A 903 -25.91 4.49 -5.18
N GLU A 904 -27.08 3.91 -4.94
CA GLU A 904 -27.36 2.50 -5.24
C GLU A 904 -27.02 2.19 -6.69
N PHE A 905 -27.54 2.95 -7.66
CA PHE A 905 -27.26 2.75 -9.09
C PHE A 905 -25.76 2.87 -9.42
N LYS A 906 -25.09 3.93 -8.97
CA LYS A 906 -23.62 4.12 -9.15
C LYS A 906 -22.82 2.97 -8.52
N THR A 907 -23.23 2.49 -7.35
CA THR A 907 -22.54 1.41 -6.64
C THR A 907 -22.81 0.06 -7.30
N LEU A 908 -23.99 -0.21 -7.85
CA LEU A 908 -24.24 -1.44 -8.63
C LEU A 908 -23.53 -1.42 -10.00
N GLN A 909 -23.40 -0.26 -10.66
CA GLN A 909 -22.49 -0.10 -11.82
C GLN A 909 -21.03 -0.44 -11.45
N LYS A 910 -20.57 0.03 -10.29
CA LYS A 910 -19.24 -0.22 -9.73
C LYS A 910 -19.05 -1.70 -9.36
N VAL A 911 -20.07 -2.37 -8.82
CA VAL A 911 -20.06 -3.82 -8.50
C VAL A 911 -20.04 -4.67 -9.78
N ALA A 912 -20.84 -4.32 -10.80
CA ALA A 912 -20.82 -5.01 -12.10
C ALA A 912 -19.43 -4.92 -12.77
N ARG A 913 -18.90 -3.69 -12.91
CA ARG A 913 -17.54 -3.46 -13.43
C ARG A 913 -16.48 -4.17 -12.59
N ARG A 914 -16.61 -4.20 -11.26
CA ARG A 914 -15.66 -4.92 -10.40
C ARG A 914 -15.76 -6.44 -10.51
N THR A 915 -16.91 -7.00 -10.86
CA THR A 915 -17.08 -8.44 -11.09
C THR A 915 -16.30 -8.88 -12.32
N GLU A 916 -16.46 -8.18 -13.44
CA GLU A 916 -15.66 -8.38 -14.66
C GLU A 916 -14.15 -8.32 -14.37
N LEU A 917 -13.73 -7.37 -13.52
CA LEU A 917 -12.32 -7.25 -13.11
C LEU A 917 -11.87 -8.38 -12.18
N CYS A 918 -12.69 -8.81 -11.22
CA CYS A 918 -12.31 -9.89 -10.31
C CYS A 918 -12.26 -11.26 -11.03
N ILE A 919 -13.00 -11.42 -12.13
CA ILE A 919 -12.85 -12.55 -13.08
C ILE A 919 -11.56 -12.37 -13.89
N SER A 920 -11.38 -11.25 -14.60
CA SER A 920 -10.27 -11.03 -15.54
C SER A 920 -8.89 -10.79 -14.91
N GLU A 921 -8.85 -10.61 -13.58
CA GLU A 921 -7.64 -10.51 -12.76
C GLU A 921 -7.45 -11.72 -11.81
N ASN A 922 -8.34 -12.73 -11.86
CA ASN A 922 -8.34 -13.95 -11.05
C ASN A 922 -7.96 -13.72 -9.57
N VAL A 923 -8.65 -12.74 -8.96
CA VAL A 923 -8.27 -12.24 -7.63
C VAL A 923 -8.65 -13.22 -6.52
N SER A 924 -7.96 -13.14 -5.39
CA SER A 924 -8.24 -13.97 -4.22
C SER A 924 -9.67 -13.79 -3.70
N GLU A 925 -10.17 -14.81 -3.00
CA GLU A 925 -11.45 -14.85 -2.29
C GLU A 925 -11.70 -13.59 -1.43
N ALA A 926 -10.72 -13.19 -0.61
CA ALA A 926 -10.78 -11.96 0.17
C ALA A 926 -10.84 -10.66 -0.67
N SER A 927 -10.31 -10.69 -1.89
CA SER A 927 -10.43 -9.57 -2.85
C SER A 927 -11.80 -9.54 -3.51
N TRP A 928 -12.40 -10.70 -3.81
CA TRP A 928 -13.79 -10.81 -4.25
C TRP A 928 -14.74 -10.28 -3.16
N ASN A 929 -14.56 -10.73 -1.91
CA ASN A 929 -15.32 -10.27 -0.75
C ASN A 929 -15.29 -8.74 -0.64
N THR A 930 -14.10 -8.13 -0.55
CA THR A 930 -13.94 -6.67 -0.35
C THR A 930 -14.21 -5.81 -1.60
N ARG A 931 -14.17 -6.37 -2.82
CA ARG A 931 -14.46 -5.60 -4.04
C ARG A 931 -15.91 -5.70 -4.51
N VAL A 932 -16.54 -6.85 -4.36
CA VAL A 932 -17.84 -7.19 -4.95
C VAL A 932 -18.88 -7.52 -3.88
N HIS A 933 -18.64 -8.50 -3.01
CA HIS A 933 -19.69 -9.07 -2.16
C HIS A 933 -20.11 -8.13 -1.04
N ASP A 934 -19.15 -7.52 -0.34
CA ASP A 934 -19.39 -6.63 0.80
C ASP A 934 -20.21 -5.39 0.38
N LEU A 935 -19.82 -4.73 -0.72
CA LEU A 935 -20.57 -3.60 -1.30
C LEU A 935 -21.97 -3.99 -1.80
N LEU A 936 -22.17 -5.22 -2.29
CA LEU A 936 -23.49 -5.67 -2.68
C LEU A 936 -24.38 -5.90 -1.45
N LEU A 937 -23.82 -6.42 -0.36
CA LEU A 937 -24.52 -6.58 0.92
C LEU A 937 -24.87 -5.22 1.55
N ASP A 938 -23.94 -4.26 1.58
CA ASP A 938 -24.22 -2.87 1.99
C ASP A 938 -25.46 -2.31 1.29
N VAL A 939 -25.43 -2.28 -0.05
CA VAL A 939 -26.52 -1.72 -0.88
C VAL A 939 -27.82 -2.53 -0.68
N ALA A 940 -27.76 -3.86 -0.75
CA ALA A 940 -28.95 -4.69 -0.63
C ALA A 940 -29.67 -4.48 0.70
N LEU A 941 -28.93 -4.42 1.81
CA LEU A 941 -29.50 -4.39 3.16
C LEU A 941 -29.80 -2.98 3.69
N THR A 942 -29.39 -1.91 2.97
CA THR A 942 -29.61 -0.50 3.35
C THR A 942 -31.05 -0.17 3.79
N PRO A 943 -32.14 -0.60 3.11
CA PRO A 943 -33.51 -0.31 3.55
C PRO A 943 -33.90 -0.93 4.91
N PHE A 944 -33.09 -1.86 5.43
CA PHE A 944 -33.30 -2.56 6.69
C PHE A 944 -32.28 -2.15 7.77
N GLN A 945 -31.57 -1.03 7.58
CA GLN A 945 -30.57 -0.53 8.52
C GLN A 945 -31.15 -0.40 9.94
N GLY A 946 -30.43 -0.93 10.93
CA GLY A 946 -30.90 -0.94 12.33
C GLY A 946 -31.92 -2.04 12.66
N CYS A 947 -32.49 -2.74 11.67
CA CYS A 947 -33.21 -4.01 11.87
C CYS A 947 -32.29 -5.22 11.67
N ILE A 948 -31.38 -5.15 10.69
CA ILE A 948 -30.36 -6.17 10.39
C ILE A 948 -29.00 -5.54 10.12
N SER A 949 -27.96 -6.36 10.02
CA SER A 949 -26.62 -6.01 9.52
C SER A 949 -25.93 -7.25 8.96
N HIS A 950 -24.91 -7.09 8.09
CA HIS A 950 -23.99 -8.18 7.76
C HIS A 950 -22.64 -8.00 8.46
N TRP A 951 -21.87 -9.09 8.53
CA TRP A 951 -20.57 -9.15 9.20
C TRP A 951 -19.60 -10.06 8.43
N ASP A 952 -18.33 -9.65 8.31
CA ASP A 952 -17.21 -10.58 8.07
C ASP A 952 -17.07 -11.48 9.31
N VAL A 953 -17.13 -12.80 9.10
CA VAL A 953 -17.02 -13.83 10.14
C VAL A 953 -15.85 -14.79 9.90
N THR A 954 -14.91 -14.45 9.01
CA THR A 954 -13.69 -15.22 8.67
C THR A 954 -12.77 -15.49 9.87
N ARG A 955 -13.04 -14.84 11.02
CA ARG A 955 -12.30 -14.96 12.29
C ARG A 955 -13.18 -15.35 13.48
N ALA A 956 -14.38 -15.87 13.24
CA ALA A 956 -15.36 -16.26 14.26
C ALA A 956 -15.32 -17.78 14.52
N PRO A 957 -14.46 -18.29 15.43
CA PRO A 957 -14.32 -19.73 15.64
C PRO A 957 -15.58 -20.34 16.24
N ILE A 958 -15.97 -21.53 15.74
CA ILE A 958 -17.00 -22.37 16.36
C ILE A 958 -16.59 -22.71 17.80
N THR A 959 -17.45 -22.42 18.77
CA THR A 959 -17.24 -22.81 20.16
C THR A 959 -17.30 -24.34 20.26
N LYS A 960 -16.25 -24.96 20.84
CA LYS A 960 -15.98 -26.40 20.71
C LYS A 960 -17.16 -27.32 21.08
N SER A 961 -18.03 -26.93 22.00
CA SER A 961 -19.23 -27.69 22.40
C SER A 961 -20.22 -27.95 21.26
N TYR A 962 -20.26 -27.10 20.23
CA TYR A 962 -21.19 -27.22 19.09
C TYR A 962 -20.53 -27.80 17.84
N LEU A 963 -19.22 -28.03 17.86
CA LEU A 963 -18.49 -28.60 16.73
C LEU A 963 -19.01 -30.03 16.50
N PRO A 964 -19.59 -30.36 15.32
CA PRO A 964 -20.22 -31.66 15.14
C PRO A 964 -19.18 -32.78 15.23
N ARG A 965 -19.63 -34.00 15.55
CA ARG A 965 -18.76 -35.17 15.72
C ARG A 965 -18.99 -36.18 14.62
N HIS A 966 -17.92 -36.88 14.24
CA HIS A 966 -17.98 -38.15 13.54
C HIS A 966 -18.59 -39.22 14.46
N GLY A 967 -19.38 -40.16 13.93
CA GLY A 967 -20.07 -41.22 14.68
C GLY A 967 -19.18 -42.22 15.44
N SER A 968 -17.86 -41.99 15.46
CA SER A 968 -16.89 -42.63 16.35
C SER A 968 -16.48 -41.76 17.55
N GLY A 969 -17.25 -40.70 17.88
CA GLY A 969 -17.00 -39.80 19.01
C GLY A 969 -15.81 -38.83 18.84
N ILE A 970 -15.42 -38.50 17.60
CA ILE A 970 -14.30 -37.58 17.29
C ILE A 970 -14.86 -36.28 16.73
N ASP A 971 -14.52 -35.14 17.32
CA ASP A 971 -14.90 -33.81 16.82
C ASP A 971 -14.39 -33.60 15.38
N LEU A 972 -15.23 -33.08 14.48
CA LEU A 972 -14.85 -32.77 13.09
C LEU A 972 -13.86 -31.59 13.03
N GLN A 973 -13.18 -31.39 11.89
CA GLN A 973 -12.38 -30.18 11.70
C GLN A 973 -13.28 -28.93 11.68
N ALA A 974 -12.99 -27.97 12.55
CA ALA A 974 -13.67 -26.68 12.52
C ALA A 974 -13.43 -25.94 11.20
N LYS A 975 -14.53 -25.47 10.61
CA LYS A 975 -14.61 -24.68 9.40
C LYS A 975 -15.51 -23.48 9.68
N MET A 976 -15.17 -22.32 9.11
CA MET A 976 -15.92 -21.06 9.23
C MET A 976 -16.47 -20.69 7.85
N VAL A 977 -17.34 -19.68 7.81
CA VAL A 977 -17.83 -19.07 6.56
C VAL A 977 -17.30 -17.63 6.44
N ASP A 978 -17.52 -16.98 5.30
CA ASP A 978 -17.03 -15.62 5.04
C ASP A 978 -17.91 -14.54 5.70
N PHE A 979 -19.22 -14.61 5.50
CA PHE A 979 -20.16 -13.61 6.01
C PHE A 979 -21.37 -14.23 6.72
N CYS A 980 -22.03 -13.43 7.55
CA CYS A 980 -23.37 -13.72 8.10
C CYS A 980 -24.23 -12.46 8.08
N ILE A 981 -25.54 -12.63 7.90
CA ILE A 981 -26.53 -11.57 8.12
C ILE A 981 -27.20 -11.83 9.48
N THR A 982 -27.26 -10.81 10.33
CA THR A 982 -27.76 -10.87 11.70
C THR A 982 -28.99 -10.02 11.94
N LEU A 983 -29.78 -10.41 12.94
CA LEU A 983 -30.81 -9.55 13.52
C LEU A 983 -30.18 -8.56 14.51
N ASP A 984 -30.39 -7.27 14.26
CA ASP A 984 -29.81 -6.16 15.00
C ASP A 984 -30.87 -5.24 15.65
N GLY A 985 -32.13 -5.38 15.23
CA GLY A 985 -33.30 -4.66 15.76
C GLY A 985 -33.35 -4.60 17.27
N GLU A 986 -33.48 -3.38 17.81
CA GLU A 986 -33.29 -3.09 19.23
C GLU A 986 -34.18 -3.92 20.18
N PRO A 987 -35.48 -4.17 19.90
CA PRO A 987 -36.31 -5.05 20.73
C PRO A 987 -35.77 -6.49 20.81
N THR A 988 -35.39 -7.07 19.66
CA THR A 988 -34.80 -8.42 19.57
C THR A 988 -33.45 -8.46 20.32
N ARG A 989 -32.60 -7.46 20.10
CA ARG A 989 -31.29 -7.35 20.75
C ARG A 989 -31.41 -7.24 22.29
N ARG A 990 -32.44 -6.54 22.78
CA ARG A 990 -32.74 -6.46 24.23
C ARG A 990 -33.14 -7.82 24.79
N GLN A 991 -34.07 -8.53 24.13
CA GLN A 991 -34.52 -9.87 24.53
C GLN A 991 -33.35 -10.88 24.53
N VAL A 992 -32.49 -10.84 23.51
CA VAL A 992 -31.26 -11.66 23.46
C VAL A 992 -30.33 -11.38 24.65
N VAL A 993 -30.09 -10.11 24.99
CA VAL A 993 -29.26 -9.73 26.14
C VAL A 993 -29.88 -10.19 27.47
N GLU A 994 -31.20 -10.15 27.60
CA GLU A 994 -31.93 -10.60 28.79
C GLU A 994 -31.90 -12.14 28.94
N HIS A 995 -32.20 -12.87 27.87
CA HIS A 995 -32.14 -14.34 27.84
C HIS A 995 -30.72 -14.88 28.11
N LEU A 996 -29.67 -14.24 27.58
CA LEU A 996 -28.29 -14.65 27.87
C LEU A 996 -27.87 -14.37 29.33
N ARG A 997 -28.47 -13.37 29.98
CA ARG A 997 -28.26 -13.12 31.42
C ARG A 997 -28.94 -14.19 32.29
N SER A 998 -30.15 -14.62 31.95
CA SER A 998 -30.88 -15.64 32.73
C SER A 998 -30.33 -17.05 32.54
N THR A 999 -29.84 -17.39 31.35
CA THR A 999 -29.28 -18.73 31.03
C THR A 999 -27.80 -18.92 31.40
N ASN A 1000 -27.08 -17.86 31.79
CA ASN A 1000 -25.62 -17.86 31.93
C ASN A 1000 -24.86 -18.27 30.64
N HIS A 1001 -25.54 -18.26 29.49
CA HIS A 1001 -24.90 -18.50 28.19
C HIS A 1001 -24.07 -17.27 27.77
N LYS A 1002 -22.91 -17.53 27.15
CA LYS A 1002 -22.06 -16.44 26.65
C LYS A 1002 -22.65 -15.77 25.41
N SER A 1003 -23.05 -16.54 24.41
CA SER A 1003 -23.43 -16.07 23.08
C SER A 1003 -24.78 -16.65 22.65
N ILE A 1004 -25.55 -15.90 21.86
CA ILE A 1004 -26.76 -16.44 21.21
C ILE A 1004 -26.40 -17.38 20.06
N ASN A 1005 -25.21 -17.24 19.49
CA ASN A 1005 -24.72 -18.06 18.38
C ASN A 1005 -23.79 -19.18 18.87
N HIS A 1006 -23.45 -20.07 17.95
CA HIS A 1006 -22.52 -21.18 18.18
C HIS A 1006 -21.03 -20.73 18.26
N THR A 1007 -20.77 -19.42 18.35
CA THR A 1007 -19.45 -18.80 18.46
C THR A 1007 -19.46 -17.71 19.54
N ASP A 1008 -18.40 -17.63 20.34
CA ASP A 1008 -18.16 -16.58 21.34
C ASP A 1008 -17.62 -15.26 20.71
N TYR A 1009 -17.53 -15.16 19.37
CA TYR A 1009 -17.00 -13.97 18.67
C TYR A 1009 -17.78 -12.70 19.03
N GLN A 1010 -17.08 -11.71 19.60
CA GLN A 1010 -17.69 -10.61 20.34
C GLN A 1010 -18.70 -9.77 19.54
N PRO A 1011 -18.49 -9.44 18.25
CA PRO A 1011 -19.50 -8.73 17.45
C PRO A 1011 -20.82 -9.49 17.32
N LEU A 1012 -20.77 -10.82 17.12
CA LEU A 1012 -21.93 -11.69 16.92
C LEU A 1012 -22.60 -12.11 18.23
N ARG A 1013 -21.98 -11.86 19.38
CA ARG A 1013 -22.38 -12.41 20.70
C ARG A 1013 -23.87 -12.18 21.05
N PHE A 1014 -24.42 -11.05 20.64
CA PHE A 1014 -25.79 -10.60 20.93
C PHE A 1014 -26.66 -10.47 19.67
N ARG A 1015 -26.23 -11.06 18.55
CA ARG A 1015 -26.78 -10.81 17.20
C ARG A 1015 -27.14 -12.14 16.52
N PRO A 1016 -28.39 -12.61 16.60
CA PRO A 1016 -28.79 -13.88 16.01
C PRO A 1016 -28.47 -13.95 14.52
N ILE A 1017 -27.73 -14.97 14.07
CA ILE A 1017 -27.42 -15.18 12.65
C ILE A 1017 -28.68 -15.70 11.93
N ALA A 1018 -29.25 -14.93 11.01
CA ALA A 1018 -30.40 -15.35 10.23
C ALA A 1018 -29.98 -16.11 8.96
N ILE A 1019 -28.86 -15.70 8.34
CA ILE A 1019 -28.36 -16.25 7.06
C ILE A 1019 -26.84 -16.37 7.16
N SER A 1020 -26.29 -17.50 6.70
CA SER A 1020 -24.83 -17.73 6.59
C SER A 1020 -24.40 -17.77 5.13
N ILE A 1021 -23.24 -17.19 4.82
CA ILE A 1021 -22.75 -16.99 3.45
C ILE A 1021 -21.30 -17.44 3.35
N GLU A 1022 -21.03 -18.40 2.49
CA GLU A 1022 -19.69 -18.84 2.09
C GLU A 1022 -19.41 -18.32 0.67
N THR A 1023 -18.18 -17.84 0.41
CA THR A 1023 -17.78 -17.39 -0.93
C THR A 1023 -16.57 -18.16 -1.42
N LYS A 1024 -16.49 -18.37 -2.74
CA LYS A 1024 -15.33 -18.96 -3.42
C LYS A 1024 -15.03 -18.16 -4.68
N THR A 1025 -13.79 -18.21 -5.16
CA THR A 1025 -13.43 -17.69 -6.49
C THR A 1025 -14.16 -18.48 -7.61
N PRO A 1026 -14.22 -17.98 -8.87
CA PRO A 1026 -14.84 -18.68 -9.99
C PRO A 1026 -14.37 -20.14 -10.20
N ASP A 1027 -13.12 -20.46 -9.85
CA ASP A 1027 -12.56 -21.81 -9.93
C ASP A 1027 -12.57 -22.58 -8.60
N GLY A 1028 -13.03 -21.95 -7.50
CA GLY A 1028 -12.94 -22.50 -6.15
C GLY A 1028 -13.76 -23.78 -5.93
N SER A 1029 -13.31 -24.60 -4.98
CA SER A 1029 -13.86 -25.94 -4.73
C SER A 1029 -15.28 -25.89 -4.16
N THR A 1030 -16.26 -26.25 -5.00
CA THR A 1030 -17.68 -26.37 -4.60
C THR A 1030 -17.87 -27.38 -3.46
N GLU A 1031 -17.11 -28.48 -3.43
CA GLU A 1031 -17.21 -29.47 -2.35
C GLU A 1031 -16.57 -28.98 -1.03
N GLU A 1032 -15.61 -28.05 -1.09
CA GLU A 1032 -15.08 -27.42 0.12
C GLU A 1032 -16.06 -26.37 0.68
N ALA A 1033 -16.67 -25.54 -0.17
CA ALA A 1033 -17.73 -24.61 0.24
C ALA A 1033 -18.92 -25.34 0.89
N LYS A 1034 -19.41 -26.42 0.26
CA LYS A 1034 -20.44 -27.29 0.83
C LYS A 1034 -20.04 -27.86 2.20
N ALA A 1035 -18.79 -28.29 2.37
CA ALA A 1035 -18.30 -28.81 3.64
C ALA A 1035 -18.21 -27.71 4.72
N GLN A 1036 -17.81 -26.49 4.36
CA GLN A 1036 -17.76 -25.33 5.26
C GLN A 1036 -19.16 -24.95 5.75
N LEU A 1037 -20.08 -24.71 4.81
CA LEU A 1037 -21.49 -24.44 5.08
C LEU A 1037 -22.12 -25.55 5.94
N SER A 1038 -21.82 -26.83 5.67
CA SER A 1038 -22.35 -27.96 6.44
C SER A 1038 -21.87 -27.97 7.89
N VAL A 1039 -20.57 -27.79 8.14
CA VAL A 1039 -20.00 -27.77 9.51
C VAL A 1039 -20.53 -26.58 10.31
N TRP A 1040 -20.55 -25.39 9.70
CA TRP A 1040 -21.05 -24.16 10.31
C TRP A 1040 -22.55 -24.25 10.63
N THR A 1041 -23.37 -24.67 9.67
CA THR A 1041 -24.83 -24.77 9.84
C THR A 1041 -25.21 -25.87 10.81
N SER A 1042 -24.50 -27.00 10.82
CA SER A 1042 -24.71 -28.07 11.81
C SER A 1042 -24.36 -27.61 13.23
N ALA A 1043 -23.27 -26.86 13.41
CA ALA A 1043 -22.94 -26.23 14.70
C ALA A 1043 -23.99 -25.19 15.13
N TYR A 1044 -24.54 -24.42 14.18
CA TYR A 1044 -25.58 -23.44 14.52
C TYR A 1044 -26.91 -24.08 14.89
N ILE A 1045 -27.36 -25.10 14.14
CA ILE A 1045 -28.53 -25.91 14.46
C ILE A 1045 -28.39 -26.58 15.84
N SER A 1046 -27.18 -27.04 16.20
CA SER A 1046 -26.89 -27.57 17.54
C SER A 1046 -27.15 -26.53 18.63
N ARG A 1047 -26.69 -25.28 18.44
CA ARG A 1047 -26.94 -24.17 19.37
C ARG A 1047 -28.43 -23.77 19.43
N LEU A 1048 -29.12 -23.70 18.30
CA LEU A 1048 -30.55 -23.36 18.27
C LEU A 1048 -31.40 -24.42 19.00
N ARG A 1049 -31.08 -25.71 18.85
CA ARG A 1049 -31.72 -26.81 19.59
C ARG A 1049 -31.50 -26.77 21.10
N GLU A 1050 -30.38 -26.22 21.55
CA GLU A 1050 -30.10 -25.98 22.97
C GLU A 1050 -30.94 -24.81 23.51
N LEU A 1051 -31.03 -23.70 22.76
CA LEU A 1051 -31.81 -22.51 23.12
C LEU A 1051 -33.32 -22.79 23.21
N THR A 1052 -33.87 -23.61 22.31
CA THR A 1052 -35.27 -24.07 22.37
C THR A 1052 -35.49 -25.19 23.41
N ALA A 1053 -34.47 -25.50 24.22
CA ALA A 1053 -34.38 -26.62 25.16
C ALA A 1053 -34.83 -27.99 24.60
N THR A 1054 -34.86 -28.15 23.27
CA THR A 1054 -35.34 -29.36 22.57
C THR A 1054 -34.26 -30.44 22.54
N SER A 1055 -33.61 -30.63 23.70
CA SER A 1055 -32.40 -31.41 23.90
C SER A 1055 -32.60 -32.92 23.68
N GLN A 1056 -33.84 -33.41 23.61
CA GLN A 1056 -34.15 -34.76 23.14
C GLN A 1056 -35.62 -34.97 22.69
N LYS A 1057 -35.78 -35.73 21.59
CA LYS A 1057 -36.94 -36.61 21.28
C LYS A 1057 -38.32 -35.97 21.03
N ALA A 1058 -38.50 -35.32 19.88
CA ALA A 1058 -39.78 -35.36 19.15
C ALA A 1058 -39.63 -34.97 17.67
N ALA A 1059 -39.12 -33.76 17.40
CA ALA A 1059 -39.21 -33.09 16.11
C ALA A 1059 -37.87 -32.51 15.60
N GLY A 1060 -37.93 -31.91 14.41
CA GLY A 1060 -36.94 -30.96 13.90
C GLY A 1060 -37.07 -29.58 14.56
N LEU A 1061 -36.16 -28.65 14.22
CA LEU A 1061 -36.11 -27.30 14.80
C LEU A 1061 -37.35 -26.43 14.49
N GLY A 1062 -38.15 -26.78 13.48
CA GLY A 1062 -39.37 -26.06 13.12
C GLY A 1062 -39.15 -24.78 12.30
N ILE A 1063 -37.90 -24.49 11.92
CA ILE A 1063 -37.51 -23.41 11.01
C ILE A 1063 -36.47 -23.95 10.01
N THR A 1064 -36.57 -23.52 8.76
CA THR A 1064 -35.57 -23.75 7.71
C THR A 1064 -34.57 -22.60 7.71
N LEU A 1065 -33.28 -22.87 7.54
CA LEU A 1065 -32.26 -21.82 7.50
C LEU A 1065 -31.78 -21.60 6.05
N PRO A 1066 -32.03 -20.42 5.45
CA PRO A 1066 -31.37 -19.99 4.22
C PRO A 1066 -29.87 -19.85 4.44
N ILE A 1067 -29.08 -20.46 3.56
CA ILE A 1067 -27.64 -20.28 3.49
C ILE A 1067 -27.25 -20.06 2.03
N ILE A 1068 -26.22 -19.25 1.79
CA ILE A 1068 -25.82 -18.81 0.45
C ILE A 1068 -24.43 -19.36 0.13
N ASN A 1069 -24.31 -19.90 -1.09
CA ASN A 1069 -23.05 -20.31 -1.69
C ASN A 1069 -22.72 -19.34 -2.84
N ILE A 1070 -21.67 -18.54 -2.71
CA ILE A 1070 -21.23 -17.58 -3.72
C ILE A 1070 -20.02 -18.15 -4.46
N LYS A 1071 -20.05 -18.15 -5.80
CA LYS A 1071 -18.93 -18.60 -6.63
C LYS A 1071 -18.60 -17.55 -7.68
N GLY A 1072 -17.56 -16.76 -7.41
CA GLY A 1072 -17.30 -15.51 -8.13
C GLY A 1072 -18.52 -14.61 -8.10
N GLY A 1073 -18.97 -14.16 -9.26
CA GLY A 1073 -20.17 -13.32 -9.36
C GLY A 1073 -21.50 -14.05 -9.18
N GLN A 1074 -21.56 -15.38 -9.13
CA GLN A 1074 -22.82 -16.14 -9.07
C GLN A 1074 -23.24 -16.52 -7.65
N TRP A 1075 -24.51 -16.32 -7.31
CA TRP A 1075 -25.05 -16.55 -5.96
C TRP A 1075 -26.10 -17.67 -5.99
N GLU A 1076 -25.86 -18.76 -5.28
CA GLU A 1076 -26.76 -19.92 -5.14
C GLU A 1076 -27.46 -19.90 -3.77
N LEU A 1077 -28.78 -20.04 -3.75
CA LEU A 1077 -29.55 -20.27 -2.52
C LEU A 1077 -29.63 -21.76 -2.19
N LEU A 1078 -29.35 -22.05 -0.93
CA LEU A 1078 -29.48 -23.36 -0.30
C LEU A 1078 -30.39 -23.22 0.93
N LEU A 1079 -31.09 -24.29 1.28
CA LEU A 1079 -31.99 -24.31 2.45
C LEU A 1079 -31.64 -25.50 3.34
N ALA A 1080 -31.18 -25.22 4.56
CA ALA A 1080 -30.89 -26.25 5.55
C ALA A 1080 -32.14 -26.57 6.38
N VAL A 1081 -32.64 -27.79 6.24
CA VAL A 1081 -33.78 -28.35 6.98
C VAL A 1081 -33.27 -29.30 8.05
N ASP A 1082 -33.62 -29.01 9.31
CA ASP A 1082 -33.28 -29.83 10.46
C ASP A 1082 -34.35 -30.90 10.73
N TYR A 1083 -34.02 -32.18 10.50
CA TYR A 1083 -34.87 -33.31 10.87
C TYR A 1083 -34.44 -33.91 12.22
N LEU A 1084 -35.11 -34.97 12.69
CA LEU A 1084 -34.73 -35.64 13.94
C LEU A 1084 -33.37 -36.36 13.82
N ASP A 1085 -33.17 -37.08 12.72
CA ASP A 1085 -32.06 -38.01 12.44
C ASP A 1085 -30.91 -37.40 11.63
N ARG A 1086 -31.16 -36.33 10.87
CA ARG A 1086 -30.24 -35.77 9.88
C ARG A 1086 -30.49 -34.29 9.61
N ILE A 1087 -29.59 -33.65 8.87
CA ILE A 1087 -29.78 -32.31 8.29
C ILE A 1087 -29.79 -32.49 6.76
N GLU A 1088 -30.78 -31.94 6.07
CA GLU A 1088 -30.79 -31.89 4.60
C GLU A 1088 -30.55 -30.47 4.13
N ILE A 1089 -29.60 -30.29 3.22
CA ILE A 1089 -29.36 -29.04 2.51
C ILE A 1089 -29.99 -29.18 1.12
N LEU A 1090 -31.13 -28.53 0.92
CA LEU A 1090 -31.85 -28.47 -0.34
C LEU A 1090 -31.18 -27.44 -1.25
N GLN A 1091 -30.72 -27.85 -2.43
CA GLN A 1091 -30.27 -26.94 -3.47
C GLN A 1091 -31.49 -26.34 -4.18
N VAL A 1092 -31.65 -25.00 -4.09
CA VAL A 1092 -32.71 -24.25 -4.77
C VAL A 1092 -32.25 -23.80 -6.16
N GLY A 1093 -31.00 -23.32 -6.24
CA GLY A 1093 -30.36 -22.85 -7.47
C GLY A 1093 -29.93 -21.39 -7.39
N THR A 1094 -29.46 -20.86 -8.52
CA THR A 1094 -28.97 -19.48 -8.65
C THR A 1094 -30.09 -18.46 -8.41
N ILE A 1095 -29.85 -17.49 -7.53
CA ILE A 1095 -30.79 -16.38 -7.24
C ILE A 1095 -30.41 -15.07 -7.95
N GLY A 1096 -29.19 -14.99 -8.46
CA GLY A 1096 -28.71 -13.87 -9.28
C GLY A 1096 -27.20 -13.96 -9.52
N ASP A 1097 -26.69 -12.97 -10.24
CA ASP A 1097 -25.26 -12.78 -10.42
C ASP A 1097 -24.91 -11.28 -10.47
N THR A 1098 -23.62 -10.97 -10.37
CA THR A 1098 -23.12 -9.59 -10.42
C THR A 1098 -22.47 -9.21 -11.76
N THR A 1099 -22.78 -9.90 -12.86
CA THR A 1099 -22.11 -9.67 -14.17
C THR A 1099 -22.61 -8.42 -14.91
N SER A 1100 -23.84 -7.98 -14.63
CA SER A 1100 -24.46 -6.78 -15.23
C SER A 1100 -25.18 -5.96 -14.17
N VAL A 1101 -25.50 -4.69 -14.46
CA VAL A 1101 -26.27 -3.82 -13.55
C VAL A 1101 -27.66 -4.42 -13.29
N LEU A 1102 -28.33 -4.93 -14.33
CA LEU A 1102 -29.65 -5.56 -14.20
C LEU A 1102 -29.60 -6.88 -13.39
N SER A 1103 -28.54 -7.68 -13.56
CA SER A 1103 -28.31 -8.87 -12.73
C SER A 1103 -28.04 -8.49 -11.27
N CYS A 1104 -27.26 -7.43 -11.02
CA CYS A 1104 -27.05 -6.90 -9.67
C CYS A 1104 -28.37 -6.47 -9.01
N TYR A 1105 -29.29 -5.82 -9.76
CA TYR A 1105 -30.61 -5.46 -9.26
C TYR A 1105 -31.50 -6.67 -8.95
N LYS A 1106 -31.52 -7.70 -9.82
CA LYS A 1106 -32.18 -8.99 -9.52
C LYS A 1106 -31.65 -9.58 -8.21
N LEU A 1107 -30.34 -9.58 -8.03
CA LEU A 1107 -29.70 -10.12 -6.82
C LEU A 1107 -29.97 -9.26 -5.57
N VAL A 1108 -29.97 -7.93 -5.69
CA VAL A 1108 -30.38 -7.01 -4.62
C VAL A 1108 -31.82 -7.30 -4.19
N ALA A 1109 -32.77 -7.42 -5.12
CA ALA A 1109 -34.17 -7.73 -4.78
C ALA A 1109 -34.31 -9.10 -4.10
N ALA A 1110 -33.55 -10.12 -4.54
CA ALA A 1110 -33.52 -11.42 -3.87
C ALA A 1110 -32.96 -11.32 -2.42
N MET A 1111 -31.90 -10.54 -2.21
CA MET A 1111 -31.34 -10.28 -0.88
C MET A 1111 -32.27 -9.45 0.01
N ARG A 1112 -33.06 -8.53 -0.56
CA ARG A 1112 -34.11 -7.78 0.16
C ARG A 1112 -35.27 -8.68 0.60
N TRP A 1113 -35.70 -9.64 -0.22
CA TRP A 1113 -36.67 -10.66 0.22
C TRP A 1113 -36.12 -11.61 1.30
N LEU A 1114 -34.83 -11.95 1.25
CA LEU A 1114 -34.13 -12.67 2.31
C LEU A 1114 -34.06 -11.87 3.62
N ALA A 1115 -33.87 -10.55 3.54
CA ALA A 1115 -33.94 -9.64 4.69
C ALA A 1115 -35.35 -9.58 5.29
N VAL A 1116 -36.41 -9.46 4.47
CA VAL A 1116 -37.81 -9.53 4.93
C VAL A 1116 -38.07 -10.85 5.67
N TRP A 1117 -37.63 -11.98 5.12
CA TRP A 1117 -37.76 -13.30 5.77
C TRP A 1117 -37.02 -13.37 7.11
N ALA A 1118 -35.79 -12.82 7.17
CA ALA A 1118 -35.00 -12.78 8.39
C ALA A 1118 -35.73 -12.01 9.51
N VAL A 1119 -36.27 -10.82 9.20
CA VAL A 1119 -37.00 -9.99 10.18
C VAL A 1119 -38.34 -10.61 10.59
N THR A 1120 -39.14 -11.08 9.62
CA THR A 1120 -40.56 -11.42 9.84
C THR A 1120 -40.83 -12.89 10.13
N VAL A 1121 -39.98 -13.82 9.67
CA VAL A 1121 -40.18 -15.26 9.89
C VAL A 1121 -39.17 -15.79 10.91
N PHE A 1122 -37.87 -15.61 10.67
CA PHE A 1122 -36.85 -16.06 11.62
C PHE A 1122 -36.87 -15.23 12.91
N GLY A 1123 -37.06 -13.91 12.83
CA GLY A 1123 -37.15 -13.04 13.99
C GLY A 1123 -38.30 -13.39 14.93
N ASP A 1124 -39.48 -13.70 14.41
CA ASP A 1124 -40.64 -14.08 15.22
C ASP A 1124 -40.57 -15.55 15.68
N TRP A 1125 -40.03 -16.46 14.87
CA TRP A 1125 -39.70 -17.81 15.34
C TRP A 1125 -38.73 -17.77 16.53
N LEU A 1126 -37.67 -16.96 16.46
CA LEU A 1126 -36.65 -16.84 17.50
C LEU A 1126 -37.25 -16.32 18.82
N LYS A 1127 -38.08 -15.27 18.76
CA LYS A 1127 -38.82 -14.75 19.93
C LYS A 1127 -39.67 -15.85 20.58
N ASN A 1128 -40.47 -16.54 19.77
CA ASN A 1128 -41.50 -17.45 20.25
C ASN A 1128 -41.00 -18.84 20.65
N ASN A 1129 -39.76 -19.21 20.28
CA ASN A 1129 -39.22 -20.56 20.54
C ASN A 1129 -37.88 -20.56 21.31
N ALA A 1130 -37.00 -19.58 21.06
CA ALA A 1130 -35.61 -19.60 21.53
C ALA A 1130 -35.26 -18.49 22.55
N LEU A 1131 -36.11 -17.48 22.72
CA LEU A 1131 -35.93 -16.36 23.66
C LEU A 1131 -36.98 -16.33 24.79
N LEU A 1132 -37.74 -17.41 24.96
CA LEU A 1132 -38.79 -17.52 25.97
C LEU A 1132 -38.24 -17.32 27.41
N PRO A 1133 -39.03 -16.73 28.33
CA PRO A 1133 -38.66 -16.63 29.73
C PRO A 1133 -38.57 -18.01 30.41
N ILE A 1134 -37.54 -18.18 31.24
CA ILE A 1134 -37.45 -19.30 32.19
C ILE A 1134 -38.24 -18.90 33.44
N SER A 1135 -39.17 -19.75 33.85
CA SER A 1135 -40.00 -19.51 35.05
C SER A 1135 -39.28 -19.95 36.33
N SER A 1136 -39.79 -19.54 37.49
CA SER A 1136 -39.09 -19.64 38.78
C SER A 1136 -38.92 -21.08 39.33
N ASP A 1137 -39.51 -22.08 38.68
CA ASP A 1137 -39.30 -23.51 38.98
C ASP A 1137 -38.25 -24.18 38.05
N GLY A 1138 -37.69 -23.44 37.08
CA GLY A 1138 -36.75 -23.96 36.08
C GLY A 1138 -37.39 -24.53 34.82
N SER A 1139 -38.72 -24.51 34.70
CA SER A 1139 -39.43 -24.84 33.46
C SER A 1139 -39.48 -23.65 32.50
N LEU A 1140 -39.52 -23.92 31.19
CA LEU A 1140 -39.79 -22.91 30.17
C LEU A 1140 -41.28 -22.58 30.15
N GLY A 1141 -41.60 -21.29 30.22
CA GLY A 1141 -42.98 -20.81 30.20
C GLY A 1141 -43.63 -21.00 28.83
N ILE A 1142 -44.31 -22.12 28.61
CA ILE A 1142 -45.18 -22.33 27.46
C ILE A 1142 -46.39 -21.40 27.61
N GLN A 1143 -46.38 -20.26 26.93
CA GLN A 1143 -47.60 -19.50 26.70
C GLN A 1143 -48.48 -20.26 25.71
N THR A 1144 -49.55 -20.88 26.21
CA THR A 1144 -50.65 -21.37 25.37
C THR A 1144 -51.35 -20.17 24.73
N PRO A 1145 -51.52 -20.11 23.40
CA PRO A 1145 -52.24 -19.02 22.77
C PRO A 1145 -53.74 -19.12 23.08
N ASN A 1146 -54.29 -18.06 23.67
CA ASN A 1146 -55.72 -17.81 23.76
C ASN A 1146 -56.01 -16.45 23.09
N ASP A 1147 -57.07 -16.43 22.29
CA ASP A 1147 -57.76 -15.29 21.66
C ASP A 1147 -56.90 -14.28 20.86
#